data_AF-A0AB74JZ90-F1
#
_entry.id   AF-A0AB74JZ90-F1
#
_cell.length_a   1.000
_cell.length_b   1.000
_cell.length_c   1.000
_cell.angle_alpha   90.00
_cell.angle_beta   90.00
_cell.angle_gamma   90.00
#
_symmetry.space_group_name_H-M   'P 1'
#
loop_
_entity.id
_entity.type
_entity.pdbx_description
1 polymer ?
#
loop_
_entity_poly.entity_id
_entity_poly.type
_entity_poly.pdbx_seq_one_letter_code
_entity_poly.pdbx_strand_id
1 'polypeptide(L)'
;MAERKKLKREDYTVAWICPLEVEQIAALEMLEEEHHRLPQPANDHNVYNLGSINGHNVVVAGLHTTGNCSAATVVAQMRGTFPQLRFGLLVGIGGGVPASTDAGPIRLGHIVVSKPVGQHSGAVQYDHGKAEAGTFIRIGFLAPPPNVLLNAARESEVRRRRSSEDPLVTHLRRIDTSKRGLRNYNRPSSDQDHLYEPSYVHVDREKSCKKCGCEAGERVDRSTDDSDDENIYEEDDNWLTVHRGTIASGELVMRDGQQRDTLAQSDKILCFEMEAAGALNDFPCLVVRGISDYSDSHKNDKWHGYAAAVAAAYARELFYHMPVDEVKQCRISETDVKEMIQNTRKSARAADYTEDLRIKQWLGPADTYINYTSAFALHHENTGRWFLEGSRYESFRDTPDARLWLRGIPGCGKTVLASTVIHDLQRCVGSAASTVIFFFFSFSNESKQKLDHMLRSLIFQLSERHQTAKDRLVVEFKEHDDGRKPLHGTALQSVFGQMVDTVQNVTIVLDALDESTTRPELLKWITSFPSGHGRFLLTSRSEMEIEDFLTSWLPSNCAITLENEPVGDDIKAYVHHRLETERNLSRWRSMHNTISDTLVEKASGMFQWVYCQLEELSGCLDKAAVRLMLQTLPLDLNHTYDRILDNIPRSRVPNAIKLLQFLALSNRPLSLRELVDVVATDPNTSIPFDIEGRAAPPDTIVGYCSSLIRLTGQTVKYKQPYKQPGPASAFPYASSVEPVPKSDDAGSELDLEAGSETDSLLCKGISTSSSQRNALPGIFPNTGSKCYDCFNMFGLSMDAPKLPLAQAH
;
A
#
# COMPACT_ATOMS: atom_id res chain seq x y z
N MET A 1 48.90 44.09 23.29
CA MET A 1 47.84 43.12 23.63
C MET A 1 46.54 43.70 23.10
N ALA A 2 45.95 43.10 22.06
CA ALA A 2 44.64 43.54 21.59
C ALA A 2 43.60 43.23 22.68
N GLU A 3 42.80 44.21 23.10
CA GLU A 3 41.69 43.99 24.03
C GLU A 3 40.79 42.89 23.47
N ARG A 4 40.67 41.76 24.18
CA ARG A 4 39.69 40.73 23.87
C ARG A 4 38.30 41.38 23.92
N LYS A 5 37.62 41.41 22.78
CA LYS A 5 36.29 42.02 22.62
C LYS A 5 35.35 41.43 23.67
N LYS A 6 34.76 42.27 24.52
CA LYS A 6 33.82 41.84 25.57
C LYS A 6 32.50 41.44 24.92
N LEU A 7 32.31 40.14 24.69
CA LEU A 7 31.08 39.59 24.12
C LEU A 7 29.92 39.66 25.11
N LYS A 8 28.72 39.86 24.58
CA LYS A 8 27.45 39.90 25.32
C LYS A 8 26.51 38.81 24.81
N ARG A 9 25.36 38.63 25.47
CA ARG A 9 24.38 37.58 25.11
C ARG A 9 23.78 37.81 23.72
N GLU A 10 23.72 39.07 23.28
CA GLU A 10 23.22 39.46 21.97
C GLU A 10 24.19 39.15 20.83
N ASP A 11 25.44 38.81 21.14
CA ASP A 11 26.44 38.46 20.11
C ASP A 11 26.33 37.00 19.66
N TYR A 12 25.53 36.17 20.32
CA TYR A 12 25.37 34.74 20.02
C TYR A 12 24.14 34.50 19.14
N THR A 13 24.34 33.74 18.07
CA THR A 13 23.34 33.61 16.99
C THR A 13 22.97 32.16 16.67
N VAL A 14 23.80 31.19 17.07
CA VAL A 14 23.56 29.76 16.81
C VAL A 14 23.57 28.99 18.11
N ALA A 15 22.57 28.15 18.31
CA ALA A 15 22.51 27.20 19.42
C ALA A 15 23.02 25.84 18.95
N TRP A 16 23.77 25.14 19.81
CA TRP A 16 24.20 23.77 19.61
C TRP A 16 23.72 22.95 20.80
N ILE A 17 22.75 22.08 20.58
CA ILE A 17 22.07 21.31 21.62
C ILE A 17 22.60 19.88 21.59
N CYS A 18 23.07 19.40 22.73
CA CYS A 18 23.66 18.08 22.91
C CYS A 18 22.87 17.30 23.97
N PRO A 19 22.02 16.34 23.59
CA PRO A 19 21.28 15.50 24.54
C PRO A 19 22.11 14.80 25.62
N LEU A 20 23.30 14.30 25.29
CA LEU A 20 24.15 13.49 26.17
C LEU A 20 25.50 14.15 26.47
N GLU A 21 26.11 13.76 27.59
CA GLU A 21 27.45 14.24 27.99
C GLU A 21 28.51 13.92 26.92
N VAL A 22 28.47 12.72 26.33
CA VAL A 22 29.38 12.31 25.26
C VAL A 22 29.27 13.20 24.01
N GLU A 23 28.07 13.70 23.73
CA GLU A 23 27.82 14.60 22.60
C GLU A 23 28.28 16.02 22.91
N GLN A 24 28.06 16.47 24.15
CA GLN A 24 28.50 17.79 24.60
C GLN A 24 30.03 17.89 24.60
N ILE A 25 30.74 16.86 25.07
CA ILE A 25 32.20 16.82 25.00
C ILE A 25 32.68 16.93 23.55
N ALA A 26 32.11 16.15 22.62
CA ALA A 26 32.46 16.23 21.20
C ALA A 26 32.22 17.63 20.63
N ALA A 27 31.10 18.28 20.98
CA ALA A 27 30.79 19.64 20.54
C ALA A 27 31.80 20.69 21.06
N LEU A 28 32.27 20.55 22.31
CA LEU A 28 33.25 21.47 22.89
C LEU A 28 34.62 21.37 22.20
N GLU A 29 35.07 20.17 21.85
CA GLU A 29 36.32 19.98 21.09
C GLU A 29 36.23 20.56 19.65
N MET A 30 35.01 20.78 19.14
CA MET A 30 34.76 21.45 17.87
C MET A 30 34.77 22.98 17.97
N LEU A 31 34.90 23.59 19.14
CA LEU A 31 35.06 25.05 19.28
C LEU A 31 36.47 25.48 18.89
N GLU A 32 36.61 26.63 18.24
CA GLU A 32 37.92 27.25 17.93
C GLU A 32 38.40 28.13 19.08
N GLU A 33 37.49 28.88 19.68
CA GLU A 33 37.72 29.66 20.89
C GLU A 33 36.58 29.41 21.89
N GLU A 34 36.93 29.15 23.14
CA GLU A 34 35.99 29.17 24.26
C GLU A 34 35.89 30.58 24.86
N HIS A 35 34.66 31.02 25.09
CA HIS A 35 34.35 32.31 25.69
C HIS A 35 34.02 32.16 27.17
N HIS A 36 34.21 33.24 27.93
CA HIS A 36 33.87 33.26 29.36
C HIS A 36 32.36 33.18 29.55
N ARG A 37 31.94 32.52 30.64
CA ARG A 37 30.53 32.47 31.03
C ARG A 37 29.98 33.87 31.25
N LEU A 38 28.75 34.08 30.80
CA LEU A 38 28.00 35.32 30.99
C LEU A 38 27.02 35.19 32.16
N PRO A 39 26.70 36.28 32.87
CA PRO A 39 25.66 36.27 33.89
C PRO A 39 24.31 35.83 33.30
N GLN A 40 23.61 34.92 33.98
CA GLN A 40 22.34 34.36 33.53
C GLN A 40 21.16 34.83 34.40
N PRO A 41 19.95 34.91 33.84
CA PRO A 41 18.74 35.19 34.61
C PRO A 41 18.48 34.16 35.71
N ALA A 42 17.93 34.58 36.85
CA ALA A 42 17.68 33.68 37.99
C ALA A 42 16.67 32.55 37.72
N ASN A 43 15.88 32.66 36.65
CA ASN A 43 14.88 31.67 36.24
C ASN A 43 15.37 30.72 35.14
N ASP A 44 16.56 30.95 34.59
CA ASP A 44 17.24 30.01 33.71
C ASP A 44 18.09 29.08 34.59
N HIS A 45 17.97 27.76 34.41
CA HIS A 45 18.72 26.77 35.18
C HIS A 45 19.71 25.99 34.31
N ASN A 46 19.80 26.31 33.02
CA ASN A 46 20.69 25.64 32.11
C ASN A 46 22.14 26.04 32.36
N VAL A 47 23.05 25.18 31.93
CA VAL A 47 24.49 25.45 31.91
C VAL A 47 24.94 25.61 30.47
N TYR A 48 25.41 26.81 30.13
CA TYR A 48 25.89 27.14 28.79
C TYR A 48 27.41 27.15 28.73
N ASN A 49 27.94 26.54 27.68
CA ASN A 49 29.31 26.75 27.23
C ASN A 49 29.26 27.63 25.98
N LEU A 50 30.13 28.63 25.94
CA LEU A 50 30.10 29.67 24.93
C LEU A 50 31.38 29.59 24.12
N GLY A 51 31.30 29.79 22.81
CA GLY A 51 32.49 29.80 21.97
C GLY A 51 32.24 30.33 20.57
N SER A 52 33.23 30.14 19.70
CA SER A 52 33.13 30.47 18.28
C SER A 52 33.66 29.39 17.37
N ILE A 53 33.09 29.32 16.16
CA ILE A 53 33.50 28.44 15.06
C ILE A 53 33.40 29.25 13.77
N ASN A 54 34.51 29.43 13.06
CA ASN A 54 34.57 30.13 11.78
C ASN A 54 33.84 31.50 11.79
N GLY A 55 34.05 32.29 12.85
CA GLY A 55 33.44 33.62 13.00
C GLY A 55 31.97 33.64 13.46
N HIS A 56 31.35 32.49 13.69
CA HIS A 56 30.02 32.37 14.30
C HIS A 56 30.15 32.18 15.81
N ASN A 57 29.38 32.95 16.60
CA ASN A 57 29.30 32.77 18.05
C ASN A 57 28.20 31.77 18.40
N VAL A 58 28.59 30.70 19.10
CA VAL A 58 27.77 29.52 19.38
C VAL A 58 27.52 29.36 20.87
N VAL A 59 26.27 29.01 21.22
CA VAL A 59 25.87 28.60 22.58
C VAL A 59 25.70 27.09 22.60
N VAL A 60 26.53 26.38 23.35
CA VAL A 60 26.42 24.93 23.55
C VAL A 60 25.68 24.65 24.86
N ALA A 61 24.63 23.82 24.81
CA ALA A 61 23.94 23.34 26.01
C ALA A 61 23.75 21.83 25.99
N GLY A 62 23.93 21.24 27.17
CA GLY A 62 23.56 19.86 27.47
C GLY A 62 22.12 19.76 27.99
N LEU A 63 21.55 18.56 27.98
CA LEU A 63 20.29 18.27 28.67
C LEU A 63 20.57 17.63 30.03
N HIS A 64 19.72 17.91 31.02
CA HIS A 64 19.81 17.27 32.35
C HIS A 64 19.26 15.83 32.34
N THR A 65 18.31 15.57 31.45
CA THR A 65 17.79 14.24 31.07
C THR A 65 17.51 14.23 29.57
N THR A 66 17.66 13.09 28.91
CA THR A 66 17.23 12.90 27.50
C THR A 66 15.71 12.99 27.36
N GLY A 67 15.23 13.11 26.13
CA GLY A 67 13.80 13.18 25.81
C GLY A 67 13.28 14.58 25.48
N ASN A 68 12.06 14.63 24.95
CA ASN A 68 11.51 15.83 24.30
C ASN A 68 11.23 16.96 25.29
N CYS A 69 10.73 16.65 26.48
CA CYS A 69 10.39 17.65 27.50
C CYS A 69 11.60 18.46 27.97
N SER A 70 12.73 17.77 28.16
CA SER A 70 13.99 18.39 28.58
C SER A 70 14.57 19.23 27.46
N ALA A 71 14.58 18.73 26.22
CA ALA A 71 14.98 19.49 25.04
C ALA A 71 14.18 20.79 24.86
N ALA A 72 12.85 20.71 24.94
CA ALA A 72 11.96 21.88 24.86
C ALA A 72 12.25 22.91 25.97
N THR A 73 12.48 22.45 27.20
CA THR A 73 12.79 23.31 28.35
C THR A 73 14.11 24.07 28.16
N VAL A 74 15.16 23.35 27.74
CA VAL A 74 16.48 23.94 27.48
C VAL A 74 16.38 24.98 26.37
N VAL A 75 15.72 24.65 25.27
CA VAL A 75 15.50 25.57 24.13
C VAL A 75 14.74 26.82 24.57
N ALA A 76 13.64 26.68 25.32
CA ALA A 76 12.82 27.80 25.75
C ALA A 76 13.60 28.78 26.64
N GLN A 77 14.35 28.26 27.63
CA GLN A 77 15.18 29.10 28.51
C GLN A 77 16.37 29.71 27.77
N MET A 78 17.02 28.95 26.89
CA MET A 78 18.14 29.43 26.07
C MET A 78 17.75 30.59 25.17
N ARG A 79 16.58 30.53 24.53
CA ARG A 79 16.04 31.64 23.72
C ARG A 79 15.76 32.89 24.57
N GLY A 80 15.31 32.71 25.81
CA GLY A 80 15.11 33.80 26.76
C GLY A 80 16.44 34.47 27.18
N THR A 81 17.49 33.68 27.37
CA THR A 81 18.81 34.18 27.79
C THR A 81 19.61 34.79 26.64
N PHE A 82 19.54 34.21 25.44
CA PHE A 82 20.26 34.66 24.24
C PHE A 82 19.27 35.15 23.17
N PRO A 83 18.87 36.43 23.20
CA PRO A 83 17.75 36.94 22.39
C PRO A 83 18.04 37.03 20.89
N GLN A 84 19.31 36.89 20.47
CA GLN A 84 19.71 36.93 19.06
C GLN A 84 19.95 35.55 18.44
N LEU A 85 19.60 34.46 19.15
CA LEU A 85 19.59 33.12 18.57
C LEU A 85 18.64 33.05 17.38
N ARG A 86 19.13 32.48 16.26
CA ARG A 86 18.38 32.39 14.99
C ARG A 86 17.91 30.97 14.69
N PHE A 87 18.76 29.99 14.98
CA PHE A 87 18.46 28.58 14.75
C PHE A 87 19.36 27.71 15.62
N GLY A 88 19.00 26.43 15.70
CA GLY A 88 19.77 25.41 16.41
C GLY A 88 20.40 24.38 15.48
N LEU A 89 21.47 23.77 15.97
CA LEU A 89 21.93 22.47 15.55
C LEU A 89 21.62 21.51 16.69
N LEU A 90 20.80 20.49 16.43
CA LEU A 90 20.57 19.40 17.36
C LEU A 90 21.49 18.26 16.93
N VAL A 91 22.60 18.10 17.64
CA VAL A 91 23.71 17.24 17.24
C VAL A 91 23.91 16.17 18.30
N GLY A 92 24.02 14.92 17.86
CA GLY A 92 24.22 13.82 18.79
C GLY A 92 24.22 12.46 18.10
N ILE A 93 23.88 11.42 18.85
CA ILE A 93 23.82 10.05 18.34
C ILE A 93 22.38 9.65 18.04
N GLY A 94 22.22 8.68 17.15
CA GLY A 94 20.94 8.07 16.84
C GLY A 94 21.09 6.60 16.45
N GLY A 95 19.99 5.87 16.47
CA GLY A 95 19.96 4.50 15.99
C GLY A 95 19.63 4.46 14.50
N GLY A 96 20.47 3.83 13.69
CA GLY A 96 20.31 3.74 12.24
C GLY A 96 19.26 2.73 11.83
N VAL A 97 18.61 2.99 10.70
CA VAL A 97 17.79 2.02 9.97
C VAL A 97 18.68 1.37 8.92
N PRO A 98 18.69 0.03 8.79
CA PRO A 98 19.47 -0.68 7.77
C PRO A 98 18.84 -0.53 6.37
N ALA A 99 18.72 0.71 5.90
CA ALA A 99 18.21 1.07 4.58
C ALA A 99 19.36 1.56 3.69
N SER A 100 19.22 1.35 2.38
CA SER A 100 20.15 1.86 1.37
C SER A 100 19.70 3.22 0.86
N THR A 101 20.65 4.15 0.73
CA THR A 101 20.44 5.47 0.11
C THR A 101 21.38 5.63 -1.08
N ASP A 102 21.36 6.79 -1.74
CA ASP A 102 22.33 7.15 -2.81
C ASP A 102 23.81 7.14 -2.37
N ALA A 103 24.08 6.95 -1.07
CA ALA A 103 25.41 6.88 -0.47
C ALA A 103 25.74 5.46 0.02
N GLY A 104 24.94 4.46 -0.38
CA GLY A 104 25.06 3.07 0.07
C GLY A 104 24.23 2.77 1.33
N PRO A 105 24.42 1.56 1.91
CA PRO A 105 23.73 1.13 3.12
C PRO A 105 24.22 1.88 4.37
N ILE A 106 23.30 2.15 5.31
CA ILE A 106 23.62 2.83 6.57
C ILE A 106 24.43 1.89 7.50
N ARG A 107 25.61 2.36 7.94
CA ARG A 107 26.53 1.63 8.83
C ARG A 107 26.77 2.37 10.15
N LEU A 108 27.27 1.66 11.17
CA LEU A 108 27.65 2.30 12.42
C LEU A 108 28.81 3.28 12.18
N GLY A 109 28.73 4.46 12.79
CA GLY A 109 29.67 5.55 12.54
C GLY A 109 29.39 6.39 11.29
N HIS A 110 28.35 6.07 10.50
CA HIS A 110 27.84 6.98 9.47
C HIS A 110 27.11 8.18 10.11
N ILE A 111 26.88 9.23 9.32
CA ILE A 111 26.16 10.43 9.74
C ILE A 111 24.83 10.51 8.98
N VAL A 112 23.72 10.76 9.68
CA VAL A 112 22.41 11.07 9.11
C VAL A 112 22.05 12.52 9.42
N VAL A 113 21.66 13.25 8.39
CA VAL A 113 21.29 14.67 8.48
C VAL A 113 19.86 14.86 8.03
N SER A 114 19.05 15.52 8.87
CA SER A 114 17.64 15.79 8.53
C SER A 114 17.54 16.59 7.24
N LYS A 115 16.73 16.11 6.29
CA LYS A 115 16.44 16.79 5.02
C LYS A 115 14.95 16.61 4.71
N PRO A 116 14.23 17.67 4.30
CA PRO A 116 12.87 17.52 3.80
C PRO A 116 12.80 16.53 2.62
N VAL A 117 11.98 15.49 2.75
CA VAL A 117 11.78 14.44 1.74
C VAL A 117 10.30 14.08 1.71
N GLY A 118 9.70 14.10 0.51
CA GLY A 118 8.28 13.78 0.32
C GLY A 118 7.38 14.68 1.18
N GLN A 119 6.63 14.06 2.11
CA GLN A 119 5.69 14.74 2.99
C GLN A 119 6.31 15.17 4.34
N HIS A 120 7.56 14.82 4.63
CA HIS A 120 8.21 15.10 5.91
C HIS A 120 9.14 16.32 5.82
N SER A 121 9.15 17.15 6.86
CA SER A 121 10.04 18.32 7.03
C SER A 121 11.52 17.96 7.24
N GLY A 122 11.84 16.67 7.31
CA GLY A 122 13.16 16.15 7.67
C GLY A 122 13.21 15.49 9.04
N ALA A 123 12.19 15.70 9.88
CA ALA A 123 11.96 14.93 11.09
C ALA A 123 10.47 14.57 11.27
N VAL A 124 10.18 13.44 11.91
CA VAL A 124 8.81 12.97 12.19
C VAL A 124 8.69 12.50 13.64
N GLN A 125 7.66 12.93 14.36
CA GLN A 125 7.41 12.41 15.70
C GLN A 125 6.62 11.09 15.62
N TYR A 126 7.28 9.96 15.84
CA TYR A 126 6.71 8.65 15.51
C TYR A 126 5.76 8.09 16.58
N ASP A 127 5.84 8.58 17.81
CA ASP A 127 5.06 8.12 18.96
C ASP A 127 4.07 9.16 19.50
N HIS A 128 3.82 10.23 18.73
CA HIS A 128 2.82 11.24 19.05
C HIS A 128 1.61 11.11 18.14
N GLY A 129 0.46 10.87 18.75
CA GLY A 129 -0.72 10.40 18.03
C GLY A 129 -1.92 10.20 18.95
N LYS A 130 -3.06 9.88 18.34
CA LYS A 130 -4.27 9.47 19.04
C LYS A 130 -4.38 7.95 19.01
N ALA A 131 -4.67 7.36 20.16
CA ALA A 131 -5.08 5.97 20.24
C ALA A 131 -6.59 5.87 19.98
N GLU A 132 -6.99 5.24 18.88
CA GLU A 132 -8.39 5.02 18.49
C GLU A 132 -8.64 3.52 18.28
N ALA A 133 -9.52 2.92 19.08
CA ALA A 133 -10.03 1.54 18.93
C ALA A 133 -8.97 0.48 18.51
N GLY A 134 -7.81 0.46 19.18
CA GLY A 134 -6.73 -0.51 18.90
C GLY A 134 -5.73 -0.08 17.82
N THR A 135 -5.87 1.12 17.25
CA THR A 135 -4.95 1.70 16.26
C THR A 135 -4.35 3.01 16.78
N PHE A 136 -3.05 3.20 16.57
CA PHE A 136 -2.37 4.45 16.87
C PHE A 136 -2.24 5.29 15.60
N ILE A 137 -2.83 6.48 15.59
CA ILE A 137 -2.79 7.42 14.47
C ILE A 137 -1.88 8.57 14.84
N ARG A 138 -0.75 8.71 14.15
CA ARG A 138 0.20 9.81 14.39
C ARG A 138 -0.41 11.16 14.04
N ILE A 139 -0.13 12.17 14.86
CA ILE A 139 -0.60 13.54 14.68
C ILE A 139 0.55 14.53 14.89
N GLY A 140 0.46 15.68 14.24
CA GLY A 140 1.43 16.77 14.37
C GLY A 140 2.49 16.78 13.27
N PHE A 141 3.31 17.82 13.27
CA PHE A 141 4.37 18.05 12.30
C PHE A 141 5.49 18.85 12.98
N LEU A 142 6.74 18.58 12.62
CA LEU A 142 7.91 19.28 13.15
C LEU A 142 8.39 20.33 12.14
N ALA A 143 8.88 21.47 12.61
CA ALA A 143 9.34 22.54 11.71
C ALA A 143 10.51 22.06 10.82
N PRO A 144 10.55 22.43 9.53
CA PRO A 144 11.69 22.12 8.67
C PRO A 144 12.94 22.91 9.07
N PRO A 145 14.15 22.39 8.77
CA PRO A 145 15.38 23.13 8.99
C PRO A 145 15.42 24.44 8.19
N PRO A 146 16.00 25.52 8.74
CA PRO A 146 16.23 26.77 8.03
C PRO A 146 16.95 26.60 6.68
N ASN A 147 16.57 27.40 5.69
CA ASN A 147 17.17 27.37 4.35
C ASN A 147 18.69 27.59 4.36
N VAL A 148 19.20 28.44 5.26
CA VAL A 148 20.65 28.66 5.40
C VAL A 148 21.39 27.36 5.77
N LEU A 149 20.81 26.53 6.63
CA LEU A 149 21.36 25.23 7.02
C LEU A 149 21.24 24.20 5.90
N LEU A 150 20.10 24.18 5.19
CA LEU A 150 19.90 23.28 4.05
C LEU A 150 20.87 23.58 2.90
N ASN A 151 21.14 24.87 2.64
CA ASN A 151 22.09 25.33 1.65
C ASN A 151 23.54 25.04 2.07
N ALA A 152 23.89 25.28 3.34
CA ALA A 152 25.22 24.92 3.87
C ALA A 152 25.48 23.41 3.77
N ALA A 153 24.50 22.57 4.11
CA ALA A 153 24.60 21.11 3.98
C ALA A 153 24.74 20.66 2.52
N ARG A 154 24.08 21.34 1.57
CA ARG A 154 24.23 21.08 0.13
C ARG A 154 25.62 21.48 -0.36
N GLU A 155 26.10 22.67 0.02
CA GLU A 155 27.41 23.17 -0.39
C GLU A 155 28.55 22.33 0.19
N SER A 156 28.43 21.88 1.44
CA SER A 156 29.37 20.93 2.06
C SER A 156 29.49 19.66 1.20
N GLU A 157 28.37 19.06 0.80
CA GLU A 157 28.38 17.85 -0.04
C GLU A 157 29.02 18.09 -1.41
N VAL A 158 28.73 19.24 -2.05
CA VAL A 158 29.35 19.63 -3.33
C VAL A 158 30.87 19.75 -3.20
N ARG A 159 31.36 20.36 -2.12
CA ARG A 159 32.80 20.52 -1.90
C ARG A 159 33.49 19.22 -1.57
N ARG A 160 32.87 18.38 -0.73
CA ARG A 160 33.40 17.06 -0.38
C ARG A 160 33.62 16.22 -1.64
N ARG A 161 32.65 16.14 -2.54
CA ARG A 161 32.78 15.40 -3.81
C ARG A 161 33.85 15.92 -4.77
N ARG A 162 34.33 17.16 -4.57
CA ARG A 162 35.36 17.79 -5.41
C ARG A 162 36.74 17.80 -4.75
N SER A 163 36.81 17.44 -3.47
CA SER A 163 38.05 17.45 -2.69
C SER A 163 38.76 16.11 -2.81
N SER A 164 40.09 16.13 -2.73
CA SER A 164 40.90 14.92 -2.61
C SER A 164 40.98 14.39 -1.18
N GLU A 165 40.63 15.23 -0.19
CA GLU A 165 40.64 14.87 1.24
C GLU A 165 39.30 15.25 1.87
N ASP A 166 38.78 14.43 2.79
CA ASP A 166 37.51 14.71 3.45
C ASP A 166 37.71 15.79 4.54
N PRO A 167 37.11 16.99 4.43
CA PRO A 167 37.18 17.99 5.48
C PRO A 167 36.60 17.49 6.82
N LEU A 168 35.67 16.53 6.79
CA LEU A 168 35.13 15.96 8.03
C LEU A 168 36.17 15.18 8.82
N VAL A 169 37.08 14.46 8.16
CA VAL A 169 38.20 13.77 8.81
C VAL A 169 39.16 14.78 9.44
N THR A 170 39.36 15.93 8.80
CA THR A 170 40.17 17.02 9.36
C THR A 170 39.56 17.59 10.64
N HIS A 171 38.24 17.81 10.66
CA HIS A 171 37.55 18.26 11.88
C HIS A 171 37.57 17.18 12.96
N LEU A 172 37.38 15.91 12.60
CA LEU A 172 37.41 14.78 13.54
C LEU A 172 38.74 14.68 14.30
N ARG A 173 39.88 14.96 13.63
CA ARG A 173 41.22 14.97 14.25
C ARG A 173 41.40 15.98 15.39
N ARG A 174 40.47 16.93 15.59
CA ARG A 174 40.49 17.84 16.74
C ARG A 174 40.28 17.11 18.07
N ILE A 175 39.55 16.00 18.05
CA ILE A 175 39.34 15.18 19.25
C ILE A 175 40.58 14.33 19.47
N ASP A 176 41.42 14.76 20.41
CA ASP A 176 42.66 14.07 20.76
C ASP A 176 42.38 12.81 21.60
N THR A 177 42.17 11.69 20.90
CA THR A 177 41.88 10.38 21.51
C THR A 177 43.05 9.79 22.29
N SER A 178 44.25 10.42 22.26
CA SER A 178 45.36 10.01 23.14
C SER A 178 45.07 10.34 24.61
N LYS A 179 44.29 11.41 24.87
CA LYS A 179 43.84 11.80 26.20
C LYS A 179 42.94 10.73 26.77
N ARG A 180 43.20 10.32 28.03
CA ARG A 180 42.45 9.25 28.72
C ARG A 180 40.92 9.46 28.66
N GLY A 181 40.46 10.70 28.80
CA GLY A 181 39.03 11.04 28.79
C GLY A 181 38.37 11.02 27.42
N LEU A 182 39.14 10.97 26.32
CA LEU A 182 38.65 11.03 24.94
C LEU A 182 38.92 9.75 24.13
N ARG A 183 39.41 8.68 24.77
CA ARG A 183 39.74 7.42 24.07
C ARG A 183 38.54 6.73 23.42
N ASN A 184 37.35 6.88 24.01
CA ASN A 184 36.10 6.30 23.52
C ASN A 184 35.57 6.97 22.24
N TYR A 185 36.17 8.09 21.80
CA TYR A 185 35.84 8.74 20.52
C TYR A 185 36.65 8.18 19.35
N ASN A 186 37.55 7.23 19.58
CA ASN A 186 38.25 6.54 18.51
C ASN A 186 37.30 5.60 17.76
N ARG A 187 37.48 5.43 16.45
CA ARG A 187 36.66 4.52 15.63
C ARG A 187 36.79 3.09 16.17
N PRO A 188 35.67 2.43 16.56
CA PRO A 188 35.69 1.00 16.82
C PRO A 188 36.09 0.22 15.56
N SER A 189 36.64 -0.98 15.73
CA SER A 189 37.03 -1.81 14.59
C SER A 189 35.79 -2.24 13.78
N SER A 190 35.95 -2.40 12.46
CA SER A 190 34.85 -2.69 11.53
C SER A 190 34.12 -4.02 11.84
N ASP A 191 34.83 -4.99 12.42
CA ASP A 191 34.26 -6.24 12.95
C ASP A 191 33.32 -6.05 14.16
N GLN A 192 33.12 -4.81 14.63
CA GLN A 192 32.17 -4.46 15.69
C GLN A 192 30.90 -3.79 15.15
N ASP A 193 30.78 -3.64 13.83
CA ASP A 193 29.53 -3.26 13.17
C ASP A 193 28.64 -4.49 12.98
N HIS A 194 27.81 -4.78 13.98
CA HIS A 194 26.90 -5.91 13.98
C HIS A 194 25.46 -5.47 13.79
N LEU A 195 24.85 -5.88 12.68
CA LEU A 195 23.41 -5.85 12.45
C LEU A 195 22.86 -7.26 12.65
N TYR A 196 21.79 -7.39 13.44
CA TYR A 196 21.09 -8.67 13.64
C TYR A 196 19.79 -8.68 12.83
N GLU A 197 19.32 -9.89 12.53
CA GLU A 197 18.01 -10.09 11.89
C GLU A 197 16.89 -9.40 12.70
N PRO A 198 15.93 -8.71 12.06
CA PRO A 198 14.93 -7.91 12.77
C PRO A 198 14.06 -8.73 13.74
N SER A 199 13.87 -10.03 13.46
CA SER A 199 13.14 -10.97 14.33
C SER A 199 13.97 -11.52 15.49
N TYR A 200 15.29 -11.37 15.48
CA TYR A 200 16.15 -11.88 16.54
C TYR A 200 16.12 -10.95 17.74
N VAL A 201 15.61 -11.45 18.87
CA VAL A 201 15.44 -10.67 20.10
C VAL A 201 16.50 -11.04 21.12
N HIS A 202 17.24 -10.04 21.60
CA HIS A 202 18.22 -10.19 22.66
C HIS A 202 17.56 -10.68 23.97
N VAL A 203 17.98 -11.85 24.45
CA VAL A 203 17.31 -12.59 25.53
C VAL A 203 17.43 -11.89 26.88
N ASP A 204 18.61 -11.35 27.22
CA ASP A 204 18.89 -10.71 28.50
C ASP A 204 19.34 -9.26 28.32
N ARG A 205 18.43 -8.31 28.56
CA ARG A 205 18.66 -6.87 28.30
C ARG A 205 19.77 -6.23 29.15
N GLU A 206 20.22 -6.89 30.22
CA GLU A 206 21.27 -6.37 31.10
C GLU A 206 22.66 -6.91 30.76
N LYS A 207 22.73 -7.94 29.91
CA LYS A 207 23.99 -8.55 29.48
C LYS A 207 24.38 -8.08 28.08
N SER A 208 25.67 -7.88 27.85
CA SER A 208 26.20 -7.70 26.50
C SER A 208 25.95 -8.95 25.64
N CYS A 209 25.82 -8.81 24.32
CA CYS A 209 25.66 -9.93 23.39
C CYS A 209 26.67 -11.06 23.60
N LYS A 210 27.94 -10.72 23.90
CA LYS A 210 29.00 -11.70 24.21
C LYS A 210 28.73 -12.54 25.47
N LYS A 211 28.09 -11.95 26.48
CA LYS A 211 27.70 -12.62 27.73
C LYS A 211 26.35 -13.32 27.63
N CYS A 212 25.48 -12.82 26.75
CA CYS A 212 24.18 -13.43 26.43
C CYS A 212 24.33 -14.66 25.53
N GLY A 213 25.44 -14.75 24.78
CA GLY A 213 25.66 -15.83 23.82
C GLY A 213 24.88 -15.62 22.53
N CYS A 214 24.65 -14.37 22.10
CA CYS A 214 23.95 -14.08 20.85
C CYS A 214 24.60 -14.80 19.67
N GLU A 215 23.80 -15.48 18.87
CA GLU A 215 24.26 -16.35 17.80
C GLU A 215 24.85 -15.53 16.66
N ALA A 216 26.05 -15.91 16.19
CA ALA A 216 26.70 -15.21 15.09
C ALA A 216 25.98 -15.41 13.75
N GLY A 217 25.22 -16.51 13.61
CA GLY A 217 24.42 -16.81 12.41
C GLY A 217 23.15 -15.97 12.27
N GLU A 218 22.71 -15.30 13.33
CA GLU A 218 21.57 -14.36 13.32
C GLU A 218 22.02 -12.94 12.95
N ARG A 219 23.30 -12.77 12.58
CA ARG A 219 23.83 -11.50 12.06
C ARG A 219 23.63 -11.46 10.57
N VAL A 220 23.17 -10.33 10.08
CA VAL A 220 23.02 -10.08 8.65
C VAL A 220 24.42 -10.03 8.04
N ASP A 221 24.72 -10.94 7.11
CA ASP A 221 25.94 -10.85 6.32
C ASP A 221 25.82 -9.67 5.35
N ARG A 222 26.77 -8.74 5.46
CA ARG A 222 26.83 -7.51 4.66
C ARG A 222 28.15 -7.42 3.89
N SER A 223 28.83 -8.56 3.71
CA SER A 223 30.11 -8.68 3.00
C SER A 223 29.96 -8.97 1.50
N THR A 224 28.75 -9.29 1.04
CA THR A 224 28.41 -9.62 -0.35
C THR A 224 27.15 -8.87 -0.80
N ASP A 225 27.24 -7.55 -0.98
CA ASP A 225 26.25 -6.85 -1.80
C ASP A 225 26.56 -7.23 -3.27
N ASP A 226 25.92 -8.30 -3.75
CA ASP A 226 25.98 -8.83 -5.11
C ASP A 226 25.28 -7.86 -6.10
N SER A 227 25.89 -6.70 -6.34
CA SER A 227 25.59 -5.91 -7.53
C SER A 227 26.59 -6.27 -8.62
N ASP A 228 26.09 -6.65 -9.81
CA ASP A 228 26.86 -6.89 -11.04
C ASP A 228 27.68 -5.67 -11.55
N ASP A 229 27.73 -4.58 -10.78
CA ASP A 229 28.59 -3.43 -11.02
C ASP A 229 29.92 -3.62 -10.27
N GLU A 230 30.98 -4.04 -10.98
CA GLU A 230 32.37 -4.10 -10.51
C GLU A 230 32.98 -2.72 -10.17
N ASN A 231 32.19 -1.74 -9.70
CA ASN A 231 32.68 -0.41 -9.37
C ASN A 231 31.92 0.25 -8.19
N ILE A 232 32.68 0.48 -7.12
CA ILE A 232 32.60 1.62 -6.19
C ILE A 232 31.69 1.42 -4.96
N TYR A 233 32.13 0.65 -3.96
CA TYR A 233 32.04 0.99 -2.52
C TYR A 233 33.17 0.27 -1.76
N GLU A 234 34.43 0.47 -2.16
CA GLU A 234 35.52 0.22 -1.21
C GLU A 234 35.31 1.19 -0.04
N GLU A 235 35.17 0.69 1.20
CA GLU A 235 35.22 1.53 2.40
C GLU A 235 36.60 2.20 2.44
N ASP A 236 36.74 3.36 1.79
CA ASP A 236 37.91 4.20 1.99
C ASP A 236 37.84 4.72 3.42
N ASP A 237 38.62 4.13 4.32
CA ASP A 237 38.74 4.53 5.72
C ASP A 237 39.07 6.02 5.90
N ASN A 238 39.45 6.72 4.83
CA ASN A 238 39.71 8.16 4.81
C ASN A 238 38.48 9.02 4.47
N TRP A 239 37.29 8.45 4.25
CA TRP A 239 36.07 9.21 3.95
C TRP A 239 34.91 8.86 4.88
N LEU A 240 34.20 9.89 5.38
CA LEU A 240 33.02 9.69 6.23
C LEU A 240 31.74 9.66 5.39
N THR A 241 30.85 8.70 5.63
CA THR A 241 29.58 8.61 4.87
C THR A 241 28.49 9.48 5.49
N VAL A 242 27.83 10.30 4.68
CA VAL A 242 26.73 11.18 5.09
C VAL A 242 25.46 10.84 4.31
N HIS A 243 24.42 10.47 5.01
CA HIS A 243 23.08 10.24 4.47
C HIS A 243 22.18 11.44 4.80
N ARG A 244 21.27 11.80 3.89
CA ARG A 244 20.34 12.93 4.08
C ARG A 244 18.91 12.47 3.87
N GLY A 245 18.07 12.59 4.88
CA GLY A 245 16.67 12.14 4.79
C GLY A 245 15.85 12.38 6.06
N THR A 246 14.81 11.59 6.25
CA THR A 246 13.87 11.71 7.38
C THR A 246 14.45 11.06 8.64
N ILE A 247 14.41 11.79 9.77
CA ILE A 247 14.79 11.31 11.10
C ILE A 247 13.53 11.12 11.95
N ALA A 248 13.36 9.97 12.58
CA ALA A 248 12.27 9.72 13.52
C ALA A 248 12.64 10.18 14.93
N SER A 249 11.74 10.92 15.55
CA SER A 249 11.86 11.46 16.90
C SER A 249 10.75 10.91 17.80
N GLY A 250 11.04 10.56 19.04
CA GLY A 250 10.01 10.13 19.98
C GLY A 250 10.49 10.12 21.43
N GLU A 251 9.57 10.04 22.37
CA GLU A 251 9.88 9.85 23.79
C GLU A 251 10.28 8.40 24.09
N LEU A 252 9.80 7.45 23.28
CA LEU A 252 10.16 6.05 23.40
C LEU A 252 11.56 5.77 22.82
N VAL A 253 12.30 4.87 23.45
CA VAL A 253 13.55 4.34 22.87
C VAL A 253 13.20 3.20 21.92
N MET A 254 13.52 3.33 20.62
CA MET A 254 13.34 2.24 19.67
C MET A 254 14.38 1.12 19.93
N ARG A 255 13.89 -0.08 20.26
CA ARG A 255 14.70 -1.30 20.50
C ARG A 255 14.05 -2.55 19.90
N ASP A 256 13.25 -2.36 18.86
CA ASP A 256 12.48 -3.42 18.19
C ASP A 256 12.76 -3.33 16.68
N GLY A 257 13.48 -4.32 16.15
CA GLY A 257 13.88 -4.35 14.75
C GLY A 257 12.68 -4.42 13.80
N GLN A 258 11.64 -5.17 14.15
CA GLN A 258 10.44 -5.30 13.31
C GLN A 258 9.63 -4.00 13.30
N GLN A 259 9.47 -3.37 14.46
CA GLN A 259 8.78 -2.08 14.56
C GLN A 259 9.56 -0.98 13.84
N ARG A 260 10.89 -0.94 14.01
CA ARG A 260 11.80 -0.05 13.27
C ARG A 260 11.59 -0.16 11.77
N ASP A 261 11.62 -1.38 11.23
CA ASP A 261 11.50 -1.61 9.79
C ASP A 261 10.10 -1.28 9.26
N THR A 262 9.06 -1.58 10.04
CA THR A 262 7.68 -1.19 9.72
C THR A 262 7.54 0.33 9.60
N LEU A 263 8.07 1.07 10.57
CA LEU A 263 8.05 2.53 10.56
C LEU A 263 8.90 3.09 9.42
N ALA A 264 10.09 2.54 9.20
CA ALA A 264 10.99 2.93 8.12
C ALA A 264 10.36 2.75 6.73
N GLN A 265 9.63 1.65 6.49
CA GLN A 265 8.91 1.44 5.23
C GLN A 265 7.82 2.49 5.00
N SER A 266 7.10 2.88 6.06
CA SER A 266 5.99 3.83 5.98
C SER A 266 6.43 5.29 5.77
N ASP A 267 7.49 5.74 6.45
CA ASP A 267 7.89 7.17 6.47
C ASP A 267 9.28 7.43 5.88
N LYS A 268 9.92 6.40 5.30
CA LYS A 268 11.28 6.48 4.75
C LYS A 268 12.30 7.01 5.77
N ILE A 269 12.19 6.54 7.01
CA ILE A 269 13.07 6.92 8.13
C ILE A 269 14.46 6.31 7.94
N LEU A 270 15.50 7.11 8.19
CA LEU A 270 16.90 6.70 8.14
C LEU A 270 17.51 6.46 9.53
N CYS A 271 17.01 7.14 10.57
CA CYS A 271 17.45 6.91 11.94
C CYS A 271 16.40 7.35 12.98
N PHE A 272 16.52 6.84 14.20
CA PHE A 272 15.71 7.17 15.38
C PHE A 272 16.52 7.95 16.42
N GLU A 273 15.93 8.97 17.01
CA GLU A 273 16.46 9.78 18.11
C GLU A 273 15.32 10.27 19.03
N MET A 274 15.61 11.02 20.11
CA MET A 274 14.64 11.25 21.19
C MET A 274 14.36 12.72 21.58
N GLU A 275 14.96 13.69 20.88
CA GLU A 275 14.93 15.09 21.33
C GLU A 275 14.39 16.07 20.29
N ALA A 276 14.42 15.71 19.00
CA ALA A 276 14.05 16.63 17.94
C ALA A 276 12.60 17.09 18.03
N ALA A 277 11.66 16.24 18.44
CA ALA A 277 10.25 16.61 18.53
C ALA A 277 10.01 17.70 19.59
N GLY A 278 10.74 17.67 20.70
CA GLY A 278 10.72 18.73 21.70
C GLY A 278 11.38 20.03 21.23
N ALA A 279 12.57 19.93 20.63
CA ALA A 279 13.35 21.10 20.20
C ALA A 279 12.72 21.83 19.00
N LEU A 280 12.26 21.08 17.98
CA LEU A 280 11.76 21.62 16.71
C LEU A 280 10.36 22.24 16.79
N ASN A 281 9.64 22.05 17.90
CA ASN A 281 8.29 22.59 18.05
C ASN A 281 8.29 24.13 18.07
N ASP A 282 9.29 24.73 18.74
CA ASP A 282 9.37 26.18 18.95
C ASP A 282 10.73 26.80 18.55
N PHE A 283 11.63 26.02 17.96
CA PHE A 283 12.95 26.51 17.56
C PHE A 283 13.47 25.78 16.32
N PRO A 284 13.70 26.50 15.22
CA PRO A 284 14.07 25.86 13.96
C PRO A 284 15.50 25.29 14.07
N CYS A 285 15.65 23.98 13.88
CA CYS A 285 16.93 23.30 13.97
C CYS A 285 17.21 22.40 12.76
N LEU A 286 18.49 22.19 12.47
CA LEU A 286 18.93 21.04 11.68
C LEU A 286 19.34 19.93 12.66
N VAL A 287 18.88 18.70 12.40
CA VAL A 287 19.22 17.53 13.22
C VAL A 287 20.34 16.75 12.53
N VAL A 288 21.40 16.46 13.28
CA VAL A 288 22.58 15.73 12.82
C VAL A 288 22.84 14.58 13.79
N ARG A 289 22.73 13.34 13.30
CA ARG A 289 22.89 12.12 14.10
C ARG A 289 24.03 11.26 13.59
N GLY A 290 24.99 10.96 14.45
CA GLY A 290 25.94 9.88 14.22
C GLY A 290 25.31 8.55 14.59
N ILE A 291 25.46 7.54 13.75
CA ILE A 291 24.81 6.24 13.97
C ILE A 291 25.59 5.42 15.01
N SER A 292 24.95 5.14 16.14
CA SER A 292 25.56 4.42 17.28
C SER A 292 25.05 3.00 17.49
N ASP A 293 23.90 2.66 16.93
CA ASP A 293 23.25 1.36 17.01
C ASP A 293 22.23 1.22 15.87
N TYR A 294 21.53 0.09 15.78
CA TYR A 294 20.50 -0.17 14.75
C TYR A 294 19.07 -0.09 15.25
N SER A 295 18.80 0.57 16.39
CA SER A 295 17.45 0.66 16.98
C SER A 295 16.77 -0.71 17.21
N ASP A 296 17.56 -1.75 17.43
CA ASP A 296 17.10 -3.10 17.73
C ASP A 296 17.35 -3.47 19.19
N SER A 297 17.06 -4.72 19.53
CA SER A 297 17.23 -5.24 20.89
C SER A 297 18.70 -5.43 21.30
N HIS A 298 19.66 -5.28 20.37
CA HIS A 298 21.10 -5.47 20.55
C HIS A 298 21.87 -4.14 20.75
N LYS A 299 21.16 -3.01 20.82
CA LYS A 299 21.69 -1.68 21.12
C LYS A 299 22.68 -1.70 22.30
N ASN A 300 23.83 -1.05 22.12
CA ASN A 300 24.89 -0.93 23.14
C ASN A 300 25.69 0.37 22.97
N ASP A 301 26.44 0.75 23.99
CA ASP A 301 27.06 2.08 24.07
C ASP A 301 28.45 2.17 23.42
N LYS A 302 28.95 1.10 22.77
CA LYS A 302 30.35 1.04 22.28
C LYS A 302 30.65 2.13 21.24
N TRP A 303 29.70 2.43 20.38
CA TRP A 303 29.86 3.37 19.28
C TRP A 303 29.49 4.81 19.67
N HIS A 304 28.97 5.06 20.88
CA HIS A 304 28.48 6.39 21.29
C HIS A 304 29.52 7.50 21.10
N GLY A 305 30.77 7.26 21.52
CA GLY A 305 31.83 8.27 21.42
C GLY A 305 32.16 8.60 19.96
N TYR A 306 32.46 7.60 19.13
CA TYR A 306 32.77 7.83 17.71
C TYR A 306 31.59 8.43 16.93
N ALA A 307 30.38 7.93 17.16
CA ALA A 307 29.16 8.48 16.56
C ALA A 307 28.96 9.97 16.92
N ALA A 308 29.15 10.33 18.20
CA ALA A 308 29.10 11.72 18.63
C ALA A 308 30.19 12.57 17.95
N ALA A 309 31.40 12.04 17.81
CA ALA A 309 32.53 12.71 17.18
C ALA A 309 32.26 13.07 15.71
N VAL A 310 31.78 12.11 14.91
CA VAL A 310 31.51 12.31 13.48
C VAL A 310 30.33 13.27 13.26
N ALA A 311 29.30 13.20 14.11
CA ALA A 311 28.18 14.15 14.07
C ALA A 311 28.65 15.57 14.40
N ALA A 312 29.50 15.74 15.42
CA ALA A 312 30.07 17.03 15.78
C ALA A 312 31.02 17.58 14.70
N ALA A 313 31.82 16.72 14.06
CA ALA A 313 32.67 17.08 12.94
C ALA A 313 31.84 17.60 11.74
N TYR A 314 30.71 16.95 11.43
CA TYR A 314 29.77 17.43 10.41
C TYR A 314 29.14 18.78 10.78
N ALA A 315 28.69 18.92 12.03
CA ALA A 315 28.14 20.18 12.50
C ALA A 315 29.15 21.34 12.40
N ARG A 316 30.43 21.09 12.74
CA ARG A 316 31.53 22.05 12.55
C ARG A 316 31.69 22.44 11.08
N GLU A 317 31.66 21.47 10.16
CA GLU A 317 31.79 21.71 8.72
C GLU A 317 30.69 22.63 8.17
N LEU A 318 29.46 22.55 8.69
CA LEU A 318 28.38 23.45 8.27
C LEU A 318 28.73 24.93 8.49
N PHE A 319 29.45 25.27 9.57
CA PHE A 319 29.85 26.66 9.86
C PHE A 319 30.82 27.24 8.82
N TYR A 320 31.53 26.39 8.07
CA TYR A 320 32.42 26.81 6.98
C TYR A 320 31.68 27.18 5.70
N HIS A 321 30.41 26.79 5.58
CA HIS A 321 29.56 27.08 4.41
C HIS A 321 28.41 28.04 4.71
N MET A 322 28.27 28.46 5.97
CA MET A 322 27.27 29.45 6.38
C MET A 322 27.84 30.89 6.30
N PRO A 323 27.19 31.80 5.55
CA PRO A 323 27.59 33.22 5.51
C PRO A 323 27.36 33.91 6.86
N VAL A 324 28.44 34.39 7.49
CA VAL A 324 28.41 35.01 8.83
C VAL A 324 27.49 36.24 8.90
N ASP A 325 27.53 37.09 7.88
CA ASP A 325 26.72 38.33 7.86
C ASP A 325 25.23 38.04 7.62
N GLU A 326 24.91 37.05 6.77
CA GLU A 326 23.53 36.61 6.58
C GLU A 326 22.97 35.97 7.86
N VAL A 327 23.74 35.15 8.58
CA VAL A 327 23.27 34.55 9.86
C VAL A 327 22.98 35.64 10.91
N LYS A 328 23.79 36.70 10.98
CA LYS A 328 23.51 37.84 11.87
C LYS A 328 22.27 38.63 11.45
N GLN A 329 22.05 38.76 10.14
CA GLN A 329 20.93 39.48 9.54
C GLN A 329 19.65 38.64 9.39
N CYS A 330 19.75 37.32 9.51
CA CYS A 330 18.64 36.38 9.50
C CYS A 330 17.72 36.73 10.67
N ARG A 331 16.75 37.60 10.45
CA ARG A 331 15.66 37.76 11.39
C ARG A 331 14.86 36.48 11.30
N ILE A 332 14.71 35.75 12.41
CA ILE A 332 13.51 34.92 12.57
C ILE A 332 12.38 35.95 12.54
N SER A 333 11.77 36.15 11.37
CA SER A 333 10.80 37.22 11.26
C SER A 333 9.59 36.82 12.11
N GLU A 334 8.92 37.78 12.77
CA GLU A 334 7.61 37.49 13.36
C GLU A 334 6.67 36.88 12.33
N THR A 335 6.89 37.16 11.04
CA THR A 335 6.29 36.52 9.89
C THR A 335 6.65 35.05 9.74
N ASP A 336 7.87 34.56 10.03
CA ASP A 336 8.25 33.13 10.00
C ASP A 336 7.69 32.35 11.18
N VAL A 337 7.58 32.97 12.36
CA VAL A 337 6.86 32.40 13.51
C VAL A 337 5.36 32.42 13.25
N LYS A 338 4.82 33.49 12.64
CA LYS A 338 3.43 33.55 12.18
C LYS A 338 3.18 32.67 10.98
N GLU A 339 4.15 32.36 10.12
CA GLU A 339 4.08 31.41 9.02
C GLU A 339 4.23 29.99 9.54
N MET A 340 5.05 29.72 10.56
CA MET A 340 5.04 28.46 11.30
C MET A 340 3.68 28.27 11.97
N ILE A 341 3.14 29.26 12.69
CA ILE A 341 1.81 29.21 13.32
C ILE A 341 0.68 29.18 12.26
N GLN A 342 0.83 29.85 11.12
CA GLN A 342 -0.10 29.79 9.98
C GLN A 342 0.08 28.51 9.19
N ASN A 343 1.22 27.85 9.21
CA ASN A 343 1.45 26.53 8.65
C ASN A 343 0.89 25.49 9.62
N THR A 344 0.98 25.68 10.94
CA THR A 344 0.26 24.95 12.00
C THR A 344 -1.26 25.21 11.95
N ARG A 345 -1.73 26.36 11.45
CA ARG A 345 -3.16 26.63 11.19
C ARG A 345 -3.63 26.20 9.80
N LYS A 346 -2.77 26.23 8.78
CA LYS A 346 -2.95 25.54 7.48
C LYS A 346 -2.83 24.02 7.66
N SER A 347 -2.28 23.55 8.79
CA SER A 347 -2.33 22.15 9.25
C SER A 347 -3.74 21.74 9.71
N ALA A 348 -4.74 22.61 9.59
CA ALA A 348 -6.13 22.19 9.45
C ALA A 348 -6.33 21.20 8.28
N ARG A 349 -5.41 21.11 7.31
CA ARG A 349 -5.43 20.03 6.30
C ARG A 349 -5.03 18.65 6.83
N ALA A 350 -4.33 18.56 7.97
CA ALA A 350 -4.07 17.27 8.63
C ALA A 350 -5.23 16.86 9.56
N ALA A 351 -5.98 17.82 10.09
CA ALA A 351 -7.28 17.58 10.74
C ALA A 351 -8.34 17.14 9.71
N ASP A 352 -8.37 17.77 8.53
CA ASP A 352 -9.21 17.31 7.40
C ASP A 352 -8.77 15.92 6.93
N TYR A 353 -7.46 15.63 6.81
CA TYR A 353 -7.00 14.29 6.42
C TYR A 353 -7.31 13.21 7.48
N THR A 354 -7.24 13.54 8.77
CA THR A 354 -7.61 12.60 9.85
C THR A 354 -9.13 12.45 9.99
N GLU A 355 -9.93 13.50 9.78
CA GLU A 355 -11.39 13.41 9.71
C GLU A 355 -11.83 12.64 8.45
N ASP A 356 -11.21 12.88 7.30
CA ASP A 356 -11.45 12.16 6.04
C ASP A 356 -11.12 10.67 6.15
N LEU A 357 -9.99 10.33 6.80
CA LEU A 357 -9.62 8.93 7.03
C LEU A 357 -10.58 8.25 8.00
N ARG A 358 -11.04 8.95 9.05
CA ARG A 358 -12.04 8.44 10.01
C ARG A 358 -13.41 8.27 9.36
N ILE A 359 -13.83 9.22 8.54
CA ILE A 359 -15.07 9.13 7.74
C ILE A 359 -14.98 7.97 6.76
N LYS A 360 -13.84 7.80 6.05
CA LYS A 360 -13.61 6.67 5.16
C LYS A 360 -13.66 5.33 5.90
N GLN A 361 -13.03 5.23 7.07
CA GLN A 361 -13.06 4.01 7.89
C GLN A 361 -14.45 3.70 8.44
N TRP A 362 -15.18 4.72 8.91
CA TRP A 362 -16.55 4.60 9.40
C TRP A 362 -17.53 4.20 8.31
N LEU A 363 -17.45 4.85 7.16
CA LEU A 363 -18.31 4.57 6.01
C LEU A 363 -17.93 3.24 5.34
N GLY A 364 -16.67 2.80 5.43
CA GLY A 364 -16.19 1.53 4.87
C GLY A 364 -16.55 1.32 3.40
N PRO A 365 -16.25 2.27 2.49
CA PRO A 365 -16.61 2.16 1.08
C PRO A 365 -15.78 1.07 0.38
N ALA A 366 -16.43 0.27 -0.47
CA ALA A 366 -15.72 -0.66 -1.34
C ALA A 366 -14.94 0.10 -2.43
N ASP A 367 -13.71 -0.36 -2.72
CA ASP A 367 -12.90 0.19 -3.80
C ASP A 367 -13.40 -0.31 -5.16
N THR A 368 -14.02 0.60 -5.91
CA THR A 368 -14.56 0.35 -7.25
C THR A 368 -13.58 0.70 -8.36
N TYR A 369 -12.50 1.43 -8.05
CA TYR A 369 -11.55 1.91 -9.05
C TYR A 369 -10.74 0.75 -9.64
N ILE A 370 -10.51 -0.30 -8.85
CA ILE A 370 -9.81 -1.49 -9.32
C ILE A 370 -10.63 -2.25 -10.38
N ASN A 371 -11.96 -2.37 -10.21
CA ASN A 371 -12.81 -2.97 -11.25
C ASN A 371 -12.83 -2.10 -12.51
N TYR A 372 -12.96 -0.78 -12.34
CA TYR A 372 -12.94 0.15 -13.44
C TYR A 372 -11.65 0.03 -14.26
N THR A 373 -10.49 0.10 -13.60
CA THR A 373 -9.18 0.00 -14.28
C THR A 373 -8.96 -1.35 -14.94
N SER A 374 -9.35 -2.45 -14.28
CA SER A 374 -9.20 -3.80 -14.83
C SER A 374 -10.12 -4.03 -16.04
N ALA A 375 -11.35 -3.53 -15.99
CA ALA A 375 -12.31 -3.59 -17.10
C ALA A 375 -11.87 -2.70 -18.27
N PHE A 376 -11.40 -1.48 -17.97
CA PHE A 376 -10.94 -0.54 -18.99
C PHE A 376 -9.64 -1.00 -19.65
N ALA A 377 -8.76 -1.69 -18.93
CA ALA A 377 -7.55 -2.29 -19.52
C ALA A 377 -7.86 -3.38 -20.57
N LEU A 378 -9.07 -3.94 -20.56
CA LEU A 378 -9.54 -4.88 -21.58
C LEU A 378 -10.18 -4.19 -22.79
N HIS A 379 -10.42 -2.87 -22.71
CA HIS A 379 -10.97 -2.10 -23.81
C HIS A 379 -9.96 -2.00 -24.96
N HIS A 380 -10.47 -2.10 -26.17
CA HIS A 380 -9.70 -1.85 -27.39
C HIS A 380 -10.23 -0.59 -28.07
N GLU A 381 -9.35 0.33 -28.49
CA GLU A 381 -9.70 1.69 -28.95
C GLU A 381 -10.74 1.76 -30.09
N ASN A 382 -10.86 0.69 -30.87
CA ASN A 382 -11.83 0.58 -31.97
C ASN A 382 -13.14 -0.14 -31.60
N THR A 383 -13.36 -0.45 -30.31
CA THR A 383 -14.56 -1.14 -29.82
C THR A 383 -15.50 -0.22 -29.04
N GLY A 384 -16.81 -0.46 -29.10
CA GLY A 384 -17.83 0.31 -28.39
C GLY A 384 -18.19 1.66 -29.05
N ARG A 385 -17.63 1.97 -30.22
CA ARG A 385 -17.90 3.24 -30.92
C ARG A 385 -19.33 3.36 -31.39
N TRP A 386 -19.94 2.27 -31.86
CA TRP A 386 -21.34 2.23 -32.26
C TRP A 386 -22.27 2.73 -31.15
N PHE A 387 -21.87 2.53 -29.89
CA PHE A 387 -22.60 2.99 -28.73
C PHE A 387 -22.29 4.46 -28.43
N LEU A 388 -21.00 4.81 -28.29
CA LEU A 388 -20.58 6.17 -27.91
C LEU A 388 -20.89 7.24 -28.97
N GLU A 389 -20.93 6.87 -30.25
CA GLU A 389 -21.31 7.73 -31.38
C GLU A 389 -22.81 7.58 -31.72
N GLY A 390 -23.53 6.74 -30.97
CA GLY A 390 -24.92 6.44 -31.21
C GLY A 390 -25.87 7.45 -30.55
N SER A 391 -26.99 7.73 -31.21
CA SER A 391 -28.01 8.69 -30.74
C SER A 391 -28.61 8.35 -29.37
N ARG A 392 -28.63 7.07 -28.97
CA ARG A 392 -29.10 6.63 -27.64
C ARG A 392 -28.14 7.09 -26.54
N TYR A 393 -26.83 7.01 -26.76
CA TYR A 393 -25.84 7.48 -25.79
C TYR A 393 -25.77 9.00 -25.75
N GLU A 394 -25.84 9.67 -26.90
CA GLU A 394 -25.92 11.14 -26.97
C GLU A 394 -27.15 11.64 -26.21
N SER A 395 -28.32 11.04 -26.46
CA SER A 395 -29.55 11.36 -25.71
C SER A 395 -29.38 11.12 -24.21
N PHE A 396 -28.73 10.02 -23.82
CA PHE A 396 -28.42 9.74 -22.42
C PHE A 396 -27.50 10.80 -21.80
N ARG A 397 -26.45 11.23 -22.52
CA ARG A 397 -25.47 12.21 -22.08
C ARG A 397 -26.04 13.62 -22.01
N ASP A 398 -27.02 13.96 -22.83
CA ASP A 398 -27.50 15.33 -22.96
C ASP A 398 -28.83 15.57 -22.24
N THR A 399 -29.58 14.51 -21.92
CA THR A 399 -30.88 14.59 -21.23
C THR A 399 -30.72 14.51 -19.71
N PRO A 400 -31.21 15.49 -18.93
CA PRO A 400 -31.33 15.36 -17.48
C PRO A 400 -32.20 14.15 -17.11
N ASP A 401 -31.81 13.39 -16.09
CA ASP A 401 -32.53 12.18 -15.63
C ASP A 401 -32.66 11.05 -16.65
N ALA A 402 -31.81 11.03 -17.67
CA ALA A 402 -31.75 9.92 -18.59
C ALA A 402 -31.50 8.61 -17.85
N ARG A 403 -32.23 7.57 -18.26
CA ARG A 403 -32.09 6.21 -17.76
C ARG A 403 -31.79 5.32 -18.93
N LEU A 404 -30.79 4.47 -18.80
CA LEU A 404 -30.38 3.54 -19.82
C LEU A 404 -29.98 2.21 -19.18
N TRP A 405 -30.42 1.12 -19.78
CA TRP A 405 -30.10 -0.22 -19.32
C TRP A 405 -29.49 -1.04 -20.44
N LEU A 406 -28.26 -1.50 -20.22
CA LEU A 406 -27.52 -2.39 -21.12
C LEU A 406 -27.65 -3.82 -20.60
N ARG A 407 -28.43 -4.64 -21.32
CA ARG A 407 -28.60 -6.06 -20.99
C ARG A 407 -27.96 -6.94 -22.03
N GLY A 408 -27.53 -8.13 -21.61
CA GLY A 408 -27.09 -9.15 -22.53
C GLY A 408 -26.47 -10.37 -21.85
N ILE A 409 -26.13 -11.38 -22.65
CA ILE A 409 -25.52 -12.64 -22.23
C ILE A 409 -24.19 -12.45 -21.47
N PRO A 410 -23.77 -13.42 -20.63
CA PRO A 410 -22.43 -13.45 -20.08
C PRO A 410 -21.35 -13.32 -21.17
N GLY A 411 -20.27 -12.60 -20.87
CA GLY A 411 -19.13 -12.48 -21.79
C GLY A 411 -19.33 -11.59 -23.03
N CYS A 412 -20.47 -10.88 -23.19
CA CYS A 412 -20.67 -9.95 -24.32
C CYS A 412 -20.04 -8.55 -24.14
N GLY A 413 -19.27 -8.33 -23.06
CA GLY A 413 -18.51 -7.10 -22.87
C GLY A 413 -19.23 -5.97 -22.11
N LYS A 414 -20.36 -6.22 -21.43
CA LYS A 414 -21.10 -5.22 -20.62
C LYS A 414 -20.20 -4.39 -19.70
N THR A 415 -19.39 -5.06 -18.88
CA THR A 415 -18.48 -4.41 -17.90
C THR A 415 -17.41 -3.56 -18.59
N VAL A 416 -16.85 -4.03 -19.71
CA VAL A 416 -15.90 -3.27 -20.52
C VAL A 416 -16.58 -2.04 -21.11
N LEU A 417 -17.79 -2.18 -21.66
CA LEU A 417 -18.56 -1.07 -22.20
C LEU A 417 -18.94 -0.06 -21.12
N ALA A 418 -19.38 -0.50 -19.93
CA ALA A 418 -19.65 0.37 -18.79
C ALA A 418 -18.41 1.17 -18.36
N SER A 419 -17.23 0.53 -18.29
CA SER A 419 -15.97 1.23 -18.02
C SER A 419 -15.60 2.25 -19.10
N THR A 420 -15.88 1.93 -20.36
CA THR A 420 -15.63 2.82 -21.50
C THR A 420 -16.53 4.05 -21.42
N VAL A 421 -17.80 3.87 -21.06
CA VAL A 421 -18.75 4.97 -20.83
C VAL A 421 -18.33 5.85 -19.65
N ILE A 422 -17.90 5.25 -18.54
CA ILE A 422 -17.39 6.01 -17.39
C ILE A 422 -16.20 6.87 -17.83
N HIS A 423 -15.26 6.32 -18.58
CA HIS A 423 -14.09 7.04 -19.09
C HIS A 423 -14.50 8.20 -20.02
N ASP A 424 -15.44 7.98 -20.94
CA ASP A 424 -15.93 9.02 -21.86
C ASP A 424 -16.65 10.17 -21.11
N LEU A 425 -17.58 9.83 -20.21
CA LEU A 425 -18.32 10.82 -19.42
C LEU A 425 -17.40 11.65 -18.52
N GLN A 426 -16.32 11.06 -17.99
CA GLN A 426 -15.32 11.77 -17.18
C GLN A 426 -14.48 12.76 -17.98
N ARG A 427 -14.35 12.59 -19.30
CA ARG A 427 -13.59 13.49 -20.19
C ARG A 427 -14.42 14.64 -20.74
N CYS A 428 -15.73 14.61 -20.58
CA CYS A 428 -16.62 15.69 -21.00
C CYS A 428 -16.36 16.97 -20.17
N VAL A 429 -16.03 18.08 -20.84
CA VAL A 429 -15.77 19.40 -20.21
C VAL A 429 -16.82 20.41 -20.68
N GLY A 430 -17.31 21.28 -19.79
CA GLY A 430 -18.25 22.37 -20.11
C GLY A 430 -19.64 22.21 -19.48
N SER A 431 -20.67 22.83 -20.06
CA SER A 431 -22.05 22.82 -19.52
C SER A 431 -22.74 21.44 -19.51
N ALA A 432 -22.13 20.43 -20.15
CA ALA A 432 -22.57 19.04 -20.16
C ALA A 432 -21.85 18.16 -19.10
N ALA A 433 -20.91 18.73 -18.33
CA ALA A 433 -20.15 17.99 -17.32
C ALA A 433 -21.06 17.60 -16.15
N SER A 434 -21.28 16.29 -15.98
CA SER A 434 -21.99 15.71 -14.84
C SER A 434 -21.02 15.00 -13.90
N THR A 435 -21.39 14.88 -12.63
CA THR A 435 -20.59 14.11 -11.66
C THR A 435 -20.81 12.62 -11.88
N VAL A 436 -19.81 11.88 -12.36
CA VAL A 436 -19.95 10.45 -12.75
C VAL A 436 -19.51 9.52 -11.64
N ILE A 437 -20.44 9.03 -10.82
CA ILE A 437 -20.17 8.02 -9.77
C ILE A 437 -20.55 6.62 -10.27
N PHE A 438 -19.85 5.59 -9.80
CA PHE A 438 -20.05 4.24 -10.32
C PHE A 438 -19.80 3.13 -9.30
N PHE A 439 -20.42 1.97 -9.53
CA PHE A 439 -20.23 0.78 -8.72
C PHE A 439 -20.26 -0.48 -9.60
N PHE A 440 -19.40 -1.44 -9.28
CA PHE A 440 -19.31 -2.73 -9.97
C PHE A 440 -19.70 -3.81 -8.96
N PHE A 441 -20.85 -4.45 -9.18
CA PHE A 441 -21.22 -5.62 -8.40
C PHE A 441 -20.34 -6.82 -8.78
N SER A 442 -20.09 -7.73 -7.82
CA SER A 442 -19.17 -8.84 -8.01
C SER A 442 -19.53 -10.07 -7.17
N PHE A 443 -19.66 -11.23 -7.80
CA PHE A 443 -19.82 -12.53 -7.11
C PHE A 443 -18.61 -12.91 -6.24
N SER A 444 -17.40 -12.47 -6.60
CA SER A 444 -16.17 -12.83 -5.87
C SER A 444 -15.88 -11.94 -4.65
N ASN A 445 -16.67 -10.88 -4.42
CA ASN A 445 -16.39 -9.90 -3.38
C ASN A 445 -17.64 -9.53 -2.57
N GLU A 446 -17.72 -9.99 -1.32
CA GLU A 446 -18.86 -9.72 -0.42
C GLU A 446 -19.13 -8.21 -0.22
N SER A 447 -18.08 -7.38 -0.20
CA SER A 447 -18.22 -5.92 -0.09
C SER A 447 -18.82 -5.26 -1.34
N LYS A 448 -19.08 -6.03 -2.40
CA LYS A 448 -19.64 -5.58 -3.68
C LYS A 448 -20.96 -6.26 -4.03
N GLN A 449 -21.67 -6.80 -3.06
CA GLN A 449 -22.90 -7.56 -3.31
C GLN A 449 -24.17 -6.97 -2.68
N LYS A 450 -24.05 -5.98 -1.80
CA LYS A 450 -25.18 -5.46 -1.02
C LYS A 450 -25.44 -3.99 -1.34
N LEU A 451 -26.72 -3.59 -1.30
CA LEU A 451 -27.17 -2.20 -1.50
C LEU A 451 -26.43 -1.23 -0.57
N ASP A 452 -26.28 -1.59 0.71
CA ASP A 452 -25.55 -0.77 1.70
C ASP A 452 -24.11 -0.47 1.27
N HIS A 453 -23.39 -1.47 0.74
CA HIS A 453 -22.00 -1.28 0.30
C HIS A 453 -21.91 -0.41 -0.95
N MET A 454 -22.85 -0.58 -1.88
CA MET A 454 -22.98 0.29 -3.05
C MET A 454 -23.18 1.74 -2.60
N LEU A 455 -24.16 2.01 -1.73
CA LEU A 455 -24.44 3.37 -1.24
C LEU A 455 -23.24 3.98 -0.52
N ARG A 456 -22.55 3.22 0.33
CA ARG A 456 -21.31 3.67 1.00
C ARG A 456 -20.25 4.12 -0.01
N SER A 457 -20.03 3.34 -1.07
CA SER A 457 -19.06 3.70 -2.12
C SER A 457 -19.49 4.94 -2.92
N LEU A 458 -20.77 5.03 -3.29
CA LEU A 458 -21.31 6.16 -4.05
C LEU A 458 -21.29 7.47 -3.23
N ILE A 459 -21.67 7.42 -1.95
CA ILE A 459 -21.55 8.53 -1.00
C ILE A 459 -20.10 9.00 -0.91
N PHE A 460 -19.16 8.08 -0.75
CA PHE A 460 -17.75 8.41 -0.65
C PHE A 460 -17.24 9.11 -1.93
N GLN A 461 -17.56 8.59 -3.12
CA GLN A 461 -17.19 9.20 -4.39
C GLN A 461 -17.78 10.60 -4.59
N LEU A 462 -19.00 10.87 -4.12
CA LEU A 462 -19.58 12.21 -4.13
C LEU A 462 -18.80 13.15 -3.20
N SER A 463 -18.45 12.68 -2.00
CA SER A 463 -17.71 13.48 -1.02
C SER A 463 -16.30 13.84 -1.47
N GLU A 464 -15.61 12.99 -2.23
CA GLU A 464 -14.28 13.29 -2.77
C GLU A 464 -14.30 14.34 -3.88
N ARG A 465 -15.45 14.50 -4.56
CA ARG A 465 -15.57 15.38 -5.73
C ARG A 465 -16.25 16.71 -5.44
N HIS A 466 -17.06 16.77 -4.39
CA HIS A 466 -17.85 17.96 -4.04
C HIS A 466 -17.74 18.32 -2.57
N GLN A 467 -17.29 19.54 -2.29
CA GLN A 467 -17.15 20.03 -0.92
C GLN A 467 -18.49 20.08 -0.18
N THR A 468 -19.58 20.47 -0.85
CA THR A 468 -20.92 20.50 -0.24
C THR A 468 -21.41 19.11 0.17
N ALA A 469 -21.12 18.10 -0.64
CA ALA A 469 -21.42 16.70 -0.33
C ALA A 469 -20.55 16.21 0.85
N LYS A 470 -19.26 16.57 0.86
CA LYS A 470 -18.36 16.31 1.97
C LYS A 470 -18.82 16.93 3.28
N ASP A 471 -19.23 18.20 3.26
CA ASP A 471 -19.72 18.90 4.45
C ASP A 471 -20.96 18.21 5.03
N ARG A 472 -21.87 17.71 4.17
CA ARG A 472 -23.02 16.91 4.60
C ARG A 472 -22.59 15.60 5.27
N LEU A 473 -21.65 14.88 4.66
CA LEU A 473 -21.13 13.63 5.22
C LEU A 473 -20.44 13.83 6.57
N VAL A 474 -19.73 14.95 6.75
CA VAL A 474 -19.12 15.35 8.03
C VAL A 474 -20.17 15.61 9.10
N VAL A 475 -21.31 16.24 8.76
CA VAL A 475 -22.43 16.43 9.69
C VAL A 475 -22.99 15.08 10.13
N GLU A 476 -23.27 14.19 9.18
CA GLU A 476 -23.77 12.83 9.48
C GLU A 476 -22.81 12.04 10.35
N PHE A 477 -21.50 12.12 10.06
CA PHE A 477 -20.46 11.47 10.87
C PHE A 477 -20.49 11.94 12.34
N LYS A 478 -20.68 13.24 12.57
CA LYS A 478 -20.78 13.83 13.93
C LYS A 478 -22.07 13.43 14.63
N GLU A 479 -23.20 13.42 13.92
CA GLU A 479 -24.50 12.99 14.46
C GLU A 479 -24.52 11.50 14.83
N HIS A 480 -23.65 10.69 14.20
CA HIS A 480 -23.46 9.26 14.48
C HIS A 480 -22.35 8.98 15.51
N ASP A 481 -22.25 9.84 16.53
CA ASP A 481 -21.31 9.72 17.66
C ASP A 481 -19.85 9.64 17.18
N ASP A 482 -19.46 10.60 16.33
CA ASP A 482 -18.13 10.68 15.70
C ASP A 482 -17.68 9.35 15.05
N GLY A 483 -18.62 8.70 14.36
CA GLY A 483 -18.39 7.44 13.64
C GLY A 483 -18.44 6.17 14.50
N ARG A 484 -18.89 6.25 15.76
CA ARG A 484 -19.04 5.04 16.61
C ARG A 484 -20.30 4.24 16.28
N LYS A 485 -21.35 4.89 15.78
CA LYS A 485 -22.58 4.23 15.33
C LYS A 485 -22.51 4.04 13.82
N PRO A 486 -22.71 2.82 13.30
CA PRO A 486 -22.58 2.59 11.88
C PRO A 486 -23.82 3.07 11.10
N LEU A 487 -23.61 3.57 9.89
CA LEU A 487 -24.67 4.08 9.01
C LEU A 487 -25.20 2.95 8.10
N HIS A 488 -26.49 2.59 8.18
CA HIS A 488 -27.05 1.43 7.47
C HIS A 488 -28.46 1.67 6.93
N GLY A 489 -28.86 0.87 5.93
CA GLY A 489 -30.23 0.78 5.43
C GLY A 489 -30.81 2.13 5.01
N THR A 490 -31.97 2.50 5.57
CA THR A 490 -32.70 3.72 5.21
C THR A 490 -31.92 5.00 5.51
N ALA A 491 -31.01 4.99 6.50
CA ALA A 491 -30.18 6.14 6.80
C ALA A 491 -29.16 6.41 5.67
N LEU A 492 -28.52 5.37 5.11
CA LEU A 492 -27.65 5.50 3.94
C LEU A 492 -28.41 6.06 2.73
N GLN A 493 -29.61 5.55 2.48
CA GLN A 493 -30.44 6.00 1.36
C GLN A 493 -30.80 7.48 1.50
N SER A 494 -31.15 7.93 2.72
CA SER A 494 -31.46 9.32 3.03
C SER A 494 -30.25 10.24 2.81
N VAL A 495 -29.08 9.87 3.34
CA VAL A 495 -27.84 10.66 3.18
C VAL A 495 -27.45 10.77 1.71
N PHE A 496 -27.49 9.65 0.97
CA PHE A 496 -27.19 9.65 -0.45
C PHE A 496 -28.15 10.54 -1.24
N GLY A 497 -29.46 10.43 -1.01
CA GLY A 497 -30.47 11.26 -1.66
C GLY A 497 -30.19 12.75 -1.47
N GLN A 498 -29.97 13.17 -0.22
CA GLN A 498 -29.66 14.57 0.09
C GLN A 498 -28.37 15.07 -0.57
N MET A 499 -27.34 14.22 -0.65
CA MET A 499 -26.09 14.58 -1.34
C MET A 499 -26.31 14.75 -2.84
N VAL A 500 -27.11 13.88 -3.47
CA VAL A 500 -27.45 14.00 -4.88
C VAL A 500 -28.28 15.26 -5.15
N ASP A 501 -29.27 15.57 -4.31
CA ASP A 501 -30.08 16.80 -4.40
C ASP A 501 -29.22 18.07 -4.33
N THR A 502 -28.16 18.02 -3.51
CA THR A 502 -27.24 19.14 -3.30
C THR A 502 -26.26 19.31 -4.45
N VAL A 503 -25.69 18.21 -4.96
CA VAL A 503 -24.68 18.25 -6.04
C VAL A 503 -25.32 18.59 -7.38
N GLN A 504 -26.53 18.06 -7.64
CA GLN A 504 -27.24 18.15 -8.92
C GLN A 504 -26.45 17.57 -10.10
N ASN A 505 -27.15 17.16 -11.17
CA ASN A 505 -26.51 16.61 -12.38
C ASN A 505 -25.50 15.46 -12.09
N VAL A 506 -25.95 14.44 -11.36
CA VAL A 506 -25.15 13.24 -11.04
C VAL A 506 -25.48 12.14 -12.05
N THR A 507 -24.45 11.49 -12.60
CA THR A 507 -24.59 10.28 -13.42
C THR A 507 -24.11 9.08 -12.60
N ILE A 508 -24.99 8.09 -12.44
CA ILE A 508 -24.78 6.89 -11.64
C ILE A 508 -24.66 5.69 -12.59
N VAL A 509 -23.49 5.06 -12.62
CA VAL A 509 -23.25 3.86 -13.44
C VAL A 509 -23.16 2.64 -12.53
N LEU A 510 -24.09 1.69 -12.68
CA LEU A 510 -24.12 0.46 -11.89
C LEU A 510 -23.94 -0.74 -12.81
N ASP A 511 -22.81 -1.42 -12.67
CA ASP A 511 -22.47 -2.59 -13.48
C ASP A 511 -22.85 -3.89 -12.78
N ALA A 512 -23.42 -4.83 -13.54
CA ALA A 512 -23.72 -6.19 -13.17
C ALA A 512 -24.73 -6.34 -12.01
N LEU A 513 -25.91 -5.70 -12.12
CA LEU A 513 -26.96 -5.74 -11.08
C LEU A 513 -27.39 -7.18 -10.69
N ASP A 514 -27.22 -8.15 -11.60
CA ASP A 514 -27.45 -9.57 -11.33
C ASP A 514 -26.48 -10.15 -10.28
N GLU A 515 -25.36 -9.52 -9.96
CA GLU A 515 -24.41 -10.01 -8.94
C GLU A 515 -24.70 -9.49 -7.53
N SER A 516 -25.78 -8.73 -7.35
CA SER A 516 -26.24 -8.27 -6.03
C SER A 516 -26.99 -9.39 -5.28
N THR A 517 -26.59 -9.67 -4.04
CA THR A 517 -27.31 -10.58 -3.12
C THR A 517 -28.56 -9.94 -2.51
N THR A 518 -28.60 -8.61 -2.40
CA THR A 518 -29.78 -7.84 -1.95
C THR A 518 -30.56 -7.26 -3.13
N ARG A 519 -30.72 -8.04 -4.21
CA ARG A 519 -31.28 -7.56 -5.49
C ARG A 519 -32.68 -6.96 -5.40
N PRO A 520 -33.66 -7.55 -4.66
CA PRO A 520 -35.00 -6.96 -4.57
C PRO A 520 -34.99 -5.58 -3.91
N GLU A 521 -34.14 -5.39 -2.89
CA GLU A 521 -33.97 -4.11 -2.20
C GLU A 521 -33.30 -3.07 -3.11
N LEU A 522 -32.26 -3.49 -3.84
CA LEU A 522 -31.55 -2.67 -4.82
C LEU A 522 -32.48 -2.16 -5.93
N LEU A 523 -33.24 -3.06 -6.56
CA LEU A 523 -34.16 -2.69 -7.64
C LEU A 523 -35.30 -1.78 -7.16
N LYS A 524 -35.84 -2.03 -5.96
CA LYS A 524 -36.80 -1.12 -5.34
C LYS A 524 -36.19 0.27 -5.09
N TRP A 525 -34.97 0.32 -4.58
CA TRP A 525 -34.27 1.58 -4.36
C TRP A 525 -34.05 2.36 -5.67
N ILE A 526 -33.51 1.70 -6.72
CA ILE A 526 -33.31 2.30 -8.05
C ILE A 526 -34.63 2.85 -8.60
N THR A 527 -35.70 2.06 -8.56
CA THR A 527 -36.97 2.47 -9.16
C THR A 527 -37.71 3.53 -8.33
N SER A 528 -37.44 3.62 -7.03
CA SER A 528 -37.93 4.68 -6.14
C SER A 528 -37.16 5.99 -6.24
N PHE A 529 -36.04 6.03 -6.96
CA PHE A 529 -35.20 7.21 -7.05
C PHE A 529 -35.95 8.38 -7.72
N PRO A 530 -36.02 9.57 -7.08
CA PRO A 530 -36.81 10.68 -7.60
C PRO A 530 -36.38 11.11 -9.00
N SER A 531 -37.34 11.30 -9.92
CA SER A 531 -37.09 11.99 -11.19
C SER A 531 -36.61 13.42 -10.91
N GLY A 532 -35.68 13.96 -11.70
CA GLY A 532 -35.08 15.28 -11.47
C GLY A 532 -33.66 15.27 -10.91
N HIS A 533 -33.21 14.13 -10.38
CA HIS A 533 -32.10 14.07 -9.45
C HIS A 533 -30.88 13.29 -9.97
N GLY A 534 -30.94 12.62 -11.12
CA GLY A 534 -29.76 11.93 -11.62
C GLY A 534 -30.00 10.99 -12.80
N ARG A 535 -28.93 10.78 -13.57
CA ARG A 535 -28.90 9.84 -14.70
C ARG A 535 -28.47 8.46 -14.23
N PHE A 536 -29.03 7.42 -14.83
CA PHE A 536 -28.68 6.03 -14.53
C PHE A 536 -28.25 5.29 -15.78
N LEU A 537 -27.06 4.71 -15.75
CA LEU A 537 -26.68 3.65 -16.68
C LEU A 537 -26.53 2.36 -15.89
N LEU A 538 -27.34 1.37 -16.23
CA LEU A 538 -27.38 0.09 -15.57
C LEU A 538 -26.87 -0.99 -16.51
N THR A 539 -26.16 -1.99 -16.00
CA THR A 539 -25.89 -3.22 -16.77
C THR A 539 -26.34 -4.46 -15.98
N SER A 540 -26.82 -5.48 -16.69
CA SER A 540 -27.10 -6.78 -16.09
C SER A 540 -27.30 -7.89 -17.14
N ARG A 541 -27.47 -9.13 -16.67
CA ARG A 541 -28.14 -10.18 -17.44
C ARG A 541 -29.65 -9.90 -17.58
N SER A 542 -30.27 -10.54 -18.57
CA SER A 542 -31.73 -10.53 -18.77
C SER A 542 -32.39 -11.54 -17.83
N GLU A 543 -32.48 -11.20 -16.55
CA GLU A 543 -33.22 -11.99 -15.56
C GLU A 543 -34.64 -11.45 -15.39
N MET A 544 -35.63 -12.34 -15.26
CA MET A 544 -37.05 -12.00 -15.20
C MET A 544 -37.36 -10.95 -14.13
N GLU A 545 -36.77 -11.10 -12.94
CA GLU A 545 -36.95 -10.14 -11.84
C GLU A 545 -36.42 -8.74 -12.20
N ILE A 546 -35.25 -8.64 -12.83
CA ILE A 546 -34.67 -7.35 -13.25
C ILE A 546 -35.54 -6.73 -14.36
N GLU A 547 -36.01 -7.54 -15.31
CA GLU A 547 -36.91 -7.10 -16.37
C GLU A 547 -38.21 -6.51 -15.83
N ASP A 548 -38.85 -7.19 -14.87
CA ASP A 548 -40.11 -6.75 -14.28
C ASP A 548 -40.00 -5.37 -13.62
N PHE A 549 -38.92 -5.13 -12.87
CA PHE A 549 -38.67 -3.84 -12.22
C PHE A 549 -38.27 -2.75 -13.22
N LEU A 550 -37.25 -3.00 -14.05
CA LEU A 550 -36.66 -1.95 -14.89
C LEU A 550 -37.54 -1.58 -16.09
N THR A 551 -38.27 -2.53 -16.69
CA THR A 551 -39.12 -2.24 -17.87
C THR A 551 -40.22 -1.24 -17.53
N SER A 552 -40.77 -1.29 -16.31
CA SER A 552 -41.79 -0.34 -15.85
C SER A 552 -41.22 1.06 -15.54
N TRP A 553 -39.92 1.14 -15.26
CA TRP A 553 -39.24 2.35 -14.80
C TRP A 553 -38.48 3.10 -15.91
N LEU A 554 -38.06 2.39 -16.96
CA LEU A 554 -37.32 2.93 -18.09
C LEU A 554 -38.27 3.59 -19.11
N PRO A 555 -37.85 4.69 -19.76
CA PRO A 555 -38.54 5.20 -20.94
C PRO A 555 -38.46 4.23 -22.12
N SER A 556 -39.35 4.40 -23.10
CA SER A 556 -39.32 3.63 -24.34
C SER A 556 -37.96 3.73 -25.04
N ASN A 557 -37.46 2.61 -25.55
CA ASN A 557 -36.17 2.49 -26.26
C ASN A 557 -34.91 2.76 -25.41
N CYS A 558 -35.02 2.73 -24.08
CA CYS A 558 -33.89 2.88 -23.16
C CYS A 558 -33.32 1.55 -22.63
N ALA A 559 -33.88 0.41 -23.04
CA ALA A 559 -33.32 -0.92 -22.80
C ALA A 559 -32.61 -1.40 -24.08
N ILE A 560 -31.31 -1.64 -24.00
CA ILE A 560 -30.45 -2.06 -25.10
C ILE A 560 -29.99 -3.49 -24.84
N THR A 561 -30.36 -4.39 -25.75
CA THR A 561 -29.88 -5.79 -25.75
C THR A 561 -28.66 -5.85 -26.65
N LEU A 562 -27.46 -6.01 -26.07
CA LEU A 562 -26.18 -5.91 -26.80
C LEU A 562 -26.06 -6.91 -27.96
N GLU A 563 -26.70 -8.06 -27.86
CA GLU A 563 -26.73 -9.11 -28.88
C GLU A 563 -27.42 -8.67 -30.18
N ASN A 564 -28.29 -7.66 -30.11
CA ASN A 564 -29.00 -7.10 -31.26
C ASN A 564 -28.26 -5.89 -31.88
N GLU A 565 -27.12 -5.52 -31.31
CA GLU A 565 -26.31 -4.37 -31.71
C GLU A 565 -25.13 -4.83 -32.59
N PRO A 566 -24.44 -3.92 -33.30
CA PRO A 566 -23.33 -4.29 -34.19
C PRO A 566 -22.03 -4.68 -33.44
N VAL A 567 -22.15 -5.48 -32.38
CA VAL A 567 -21.04 -6.02 -31.57
C VAL A 567 -20.14 -6.93 -32.40
N GLY A 568 -20.61 -7.48 -33.52
CA GLY A 568 -19.80 -8.26 -34.46
C GLY A 568 -18.60 -7.48 -35.03
N ASP A 569 -18.76 -6.18 -35.30
CA ASP A 569 -17.68 -5.33 -35.78
C ASP A 569 -16.65 -5.06 -34.67
N ASP A 570 -17.10 -4.90 -33.43
CA ASP A 570 -16.21 -4.77 -32.27
C ASP A 570 -15.42 -6.07 -32.03
N ILE A 571 -16.08 -7.23 -32.12
CA ILE A 571 -15.42 -8.55 -32.03
C ILE A 571 -14.40 -8.69 -33.15
N LYS A 572 -14.75 -8.28 -34.38
CA LYS A 572 -13.84 -8.33 -35.53
C LYS A 572 -12.59 -7.48 -35.29
N ALA A 573 -12.76 -6.24 -34.79
CA ALA A 573 -11.66 -5.36 -34.45
C ALA A 573 -10.77 -5.96 -33.34
N TYR A 574 -11.38 -6.54 -32.30
CA TYR A 574 -10.66 -7.23 -31.23
C TYR A 574 -9.84 -8.42 -31.74
N VAL A 575 -10.44 -9.27 -32.58
CA VAL A 575 -9.76 -10.44 -33.16
C VAL A 575 -8.59 -10.01 -34.03
N HIS A 576 -8.79 -9.04 -34.93
CA HIS A 576 -7.72 -8.55 -35.79
C HIS A 576 -6.54 -8.00 -34.98
N HIS A 577 -6.82 -7.22 -33.95
CA HIS A 577 -5.78 -6.70 -33.06
C HIS A 577 -4.95 -7.82 -32.45
N ARG A 578 -5.59 -8.81 -31.81
CA ARG A 578 -4.88 -9.94 -31.17
C ARG A 578 -4.08 -10.76 -32.18
N LEU A 579 -4.64 -11.00 -33.36
CA LEU A 579 -3.95 -11.69 -34.45
C LEU A 579 -2.69 -10.94 -34.90
N GLU A 580 -2.66 -9.60 -34.83
CA GLU A 580 -1.52 -8.80 -35.26
C GLU A 580 -0.46 -8.62 -34.17
N THR A 581 -0.87 -8.44 -32.92
CA THR A 581 0.01 -8.04 -31.82
C THR A 581 0.62 -9.22 -31.07
N GLU A 582 -0.07 -10.37 -31.01
CA GLU A 582 0.43 -11.50 -30.23
C GLU A 582 1.38 -12.38 -31.02
N ARG A 583 2.54 -12.69 -30.42
CA ARG A 583 3.63 -13.43 -31.08
C ARG A 583 3.19 -14.78 -31.65
N ASN A 584 2.35 -15.52 -30.93
CA ASN A 584 1.91 -16.86 -31.32
C ASN A 584 0.75 -16.88 -32.33
N LEU A 585 0.03 -15.76 -32.47
CA LEU A 585 -1.05 -15.61 -33.43
C LEU A 585 -0.58 -14.91 -34.72
N SER A 586 0.29 -13.91 -34.60
CA SER A 586 0.82 -13.09 -35.69
C SER A 586 1.63 -13.85 -36.74
N ARG A 587 2.07 -15.08 -36.45
CA ARG A 587 2.66 -16.00 -37.43
C ARG A 587 1.65 -16.50 -38.47
N TRP A 588 0.35 -16.41 -38.20
CA TRP A 588 -0.71 -16.91 -39.08
C TRP A 588 -1.22 -15.88 -40.10
N ARG A 589 -0.41 -14.87 -40.47
CA ARG A 589 -0.82 -13.74 -41.34
C ARG A 589 -1.67 -14.12 -42.56
N SER A 590 -1.29 -15.19 -43.27
CA SER A 590 -2.02 -15.65 -44.45
C SER A 590 -3.44 -16.17 -44.18
N MET A 591 -3.80 -16.38 -42.92
CA MET A 591 -5.08 -16.93 -42.45
C MET A 591 -5.87 -15.96 -41.56
N HIS A 592 -5.38 -14.73 -41.32
CA HIS A 592 -6.03 -13.80 -40.39
C HIS A 592 -7.49 -13.52 -40.76
N ASN A 593 -7.77 -13.27 -42.05
CA ASN A 593 -9.14 -13.02 -42.51
C ASN A 593 -10.04 -14.24 -42.28
N THR A 594 -9.54 -15.44 -42.62
CA THR A 594 -10.31 -16.68 -42.42
C THR A 594 -10.59 -16.94 -40.94
N ILE A 595 -9.59 -16.74 -40.06
CA ILE A 595 -9.77 -16.86 -38.61
C ILE A 595 -10.79 -15.84 -38.12
N SER A 596 -10.61 -14.57 -38.48
CA SER A 596 -11.48 -13.47 -38.06
C SER A 596 -12.92 -13.70 -38.48
N ASP A 597 -13.17 -13.93 -39.78
CA ASP A 597 -14.53 -14.10 -40.29
C ASP A 597 -15.24 -15.32 -39.65
N THR A 598 -14.52 -16.43 -39.47
CA THR A 598 -15.08 -17.64 -38.83
C THR A 598 -15.41 -17.41 -37.35
N LEU A 599 -14.53 -16.74 -36.61
CA LEU A 599 -14.74 -16.48 -35.19
C LEU A 599 -15.86 -15.47 -34.97
N VAL A 600 -15.92 -14.41 -35.78
CA VAL A 600 -16.98 -13.38 -35.70
C VAL A 600 -18.35 -13.99 -36.01
N GLU A 601 -18.45 -14.84 -37.04
CA GLU A 601 -19.69 -15.53 -37.41
C GLU A 601 -20.22 -16.41 -36.28
N LYS A 602 -19.33 -17.13 -35.58
CA LYS A 602 -19.72 -18.08 -34.52
C LYS A 602 -19.83 -17.46 -33.13
N ALA A 603 -19.22 -16.30 -32.89
CA ALA A 603 -19.15 -15.68 -31.57
C ALA A 603 -20.53 -15.39 -30.97
N SER A 604 -21.56 -15.18 -31.79
CA SER A 604 -22.92 -14.86 -31.33
C SER A 604 -22.94 -13.70 -30.31
N GLY A 605 -22.09 -12.69 -30.50
CA GLY A 605 -21.95 -11.54 -29.61
C GLY A 605 -21.10 -11.77 -28.35
N MET A 606 -20.45 -12.92 -28.18
CA MET A 606 -19.69 -13.28 -26.98
C MET A 606 -18.18 -13.11 -27.16
N PHE A 607 -17.58 -12.10 -26.53
CA PHE A 607 -16.13 -11.90 -26.51
C PHE A 607 -15.39 -13.01 -25.75
N GLN A 608 -15.98 -13.51 -24.65
CA GLN A 608 -15.34 -14.55 -23.84
C GLN A 608 -15.09 -15.84 -24.63
N TRP A 609 -16.05 -16.24 -25.45
CA TRP A 609 -15.89 -17.41 -26.33
C TRP A 609 -14.75 -17.18 -27.33
N VAL A 610 -14.72 -16.01 -27.97
CA VAL A 610 -13.65 -15.63 -28.92
C VAL A 610 -12.28 -15.61 -28.26
N TYR A 611 -12.19 -15.08 -27.04
CA TYR A 611 -10.96 -15.11 -26.24
C TYR A 611 -10.46 -16.56 -26.08
N CYS A 612 -11.31 -17.48 -25.63
CA CYS A 612 -10.95 -18.89 -25.45
C CYS A 612 -10.48 -19.53 -26.77
N GLN A 613 -11.15 -19.23 -27.90
CA GLN A 613 -10.74 -19.77 -29.20
C GLN A 613 -9.39 -19.21 -29.66
N LEU A 614 -9.09 -17.93 -29.39
CA LEU A 614 -7.78 -17.36 -29.70
C LEU A 614 -6.67 -17.96 -28.84
N GLU A 615 -6.92 -18.26 -27.56
CA GLU A 615 -5.96 -18.97 -26.70
C GLU A 615 -5.63 -20.36 -27.27
N GLU A 616 -6.64 -21.14 -27.65
CA GLU A 616 -6.42 -22.45 -28.26
C GLU A 616 -5.70 -22.36 -29.63
N LEU A 617 -6.06 -21.37 -30.47
CA LEU A 617 -5.39 -21.12 -31.76
C LEU A 617 -3.91 -20.74 -31.57
N SER A 618 -3.58 -20.05 -30.48
CA SER A 618 -2.21 -19.67 -30.17
C SER A 618 -1.31 -20.91 -29.99
N GLY A 619 -1.88 -22.02 -29.50
CA GLY A 619 -1.20 -23.29 -29.27
C GLY A 619 -1.00 -24.16 -30.52
N CYS A 620 -1.63 -23.85 -31.66
CA CYS A 620 -1.47 -24.64 -32.88
C CYS A 620 -0.02 -24.61 -33.39
N LEU A 621 0.50 -25.74 -33.89
CA LEU A 621 1.90 -25.80 -34.37
C LEU A 621 2.03 -25.54 -35.88
N ASP A 622 0.99 -25.80 -36.65
CA ASP A 622 0.98 -25.66 -38.12
C ASP A 622 -0.38 -25.17 -38.65
N LYS A 623 -0.41 -24.83 -39.95
CA LYS A 623 -1.63 -24.34 -40.63
C LYS A 623 -2.72 -25.42 -40.76
N ALA A 624 -2.39 -26.70 -40.73
CA ALA A 624 -3.37 -27.77 -40.81
C ALA A 624 -4.15 -27.88 -39.50
N ALA A 625 -3.46 -27.78 -38.36
CA ALA A 625 -4.05 -27.69 -37.04
C ALA A 625 -5.00 -26.48 -36.91
N VAL A 626 -4.58 -25.30 -37.40
CA VAL A 626 -5.47 -24.11 -37.44
C VAL A 626 -6.74 -24.38 -38.25
N ARG A 627 -6.63 -24.95 -39.46
CA ARG A 627 -7.81 -25.26 -40.29
C ARG A 627 -8.73 -26.27 -39.63
N LEU A 628 -8.17 -27.33 -39.05
CA LEU A 628 -8.93 -28.35 -38.33
C LEU A 628 -9.68 -27.72 -37.15
N MET A 629 -9.00 -26.88 -36.38
CA MET A 629 -9.61 -26.19 -35.25
C MET A 629 -10.77 -25.29 -35.67
N LEU A 630 -10.62 -24.50 -36.73
CA LEU A 630 -11.71 -23.67 -37.27
C LEU A 630 -12.92 -24.50 -37.74
N GLN A 631 -12.70 -25.73 -38.22
CA GLN A 631 -13.76 -26.66 -38.60
C GLN A 631 -14.46 -27.29 -37.38
N THR A 632 -13.74 -27.50 -36.27
CA THR A 632 -14.24 -28.17 -35.07
C THR A 632 -14.46 -27.21 -33.89
N LEU A 633 -14.70 -25.93 -34.17
CA LEU A 633 -14.99 -24.94 -33.12
C LEU A 633 -16.22 -25.37 -32.30
N PRO A 634 -16.17 -25.23 -30.97
CA PRO A 634 -17.31 -25.53 -30.10
C PRO A 634 -18.53 -24.66 -30.42
N LEU A 635 -19.73 -25.19 -30.15
CA LEU A 635 -20.99 -24.51 -30.45
C LEU A 635 -21.25 -23.30 -29.54
N ASP A 636 -20.88 -23.42 -28.27
CA ASP A 636 -21.09 -22.41 -27.24
C ASP A 636 -19.96 -22.47 -26.19
N LEU A 637 -20.10 -21.66 -25.14
CA LEU A 637 -19.13 -21.57 -24.05
C LEU A 637 -19.08 -22.85 -23.20
N ASN A 638 -20.20 -23.55 -22.99
CA ASN A 638 -20.23 -24.83 -22.26
C ASN A 638 -19.45 -25.91 -23.02
N HIS A 639 -19.68 -26.06 -24.32
CA HIS A 639 -18.92 -26.99 -25.15
C HIS A 639 -17.43 -26.60 -25.24
N THR A 640 -17.12 -25.31 -25.09
CA THR A 640 -15.73 -24.83 -24.97
C THR A 640 -15.13 -25.33 -23.66
N TYR A 641 -15.82 -25.20 -22.53
CA TYR A 641 -15.35 -25.72 -21.25
C TYR A 641 -15.25 -27.24 -21.22
N ASP A 642 -16.24 -27.97 -21.75
CA ASP A 642 -16.19 -29.43 -21.88
C ASP A 642 -14.94 -29.85 -22.64
N ARG A 643 -14.65 -29.19 -23.77
CA ARG A 643 -13.45 -29.45 -24.57
C ARG A 643 -12.17 -29.09 -23.82
N ILE A 644 -12.13 -27.97 -23.09
CA ILE A 644 -10.94 -27.59 -22.30
C ILE A 644 -10.69 -28.64 -21.21
N LEU A 645 -11.74 -29.05 -20.49
CA LEU A 645 -11.68 -30.06 -19.42
C LEU A 645 -11.28 -31.44 -19.96
N ASP A 646 -11.86 -31.88 -21.09
CA ASP A 646 -11.55 -33.16 -21.74
C ASP A 646 -10.11 -33.21 -22.26
N ASN A 647 -9.54 -32.06 -22.63
CA ASN A 647 -8.17 -31.96 -23.11
C ASN A 647 -7.11 -31.84 -22.01
N ILE A 648 -7.51 -31.76 -20.73
CA ILE A 648 -6.55 -31.78 -19.61
C ILE A 648 -5.84 -33.15 -19.62
N PRO A 649 -4.49 -33.20 -19.67
CA PRO A 649 -3.76 -34.47 -19.62
C PRO A 649 -4.16 -35.29 -18.39
N ARG A 650 -4.36 -36.60 -18.54
CA ARG A 650 -4.81 -37.49 -17.45
C ARG A 650 -3.95 -37.38 -16.17
N SER A 651 -2.66 -37.09 -16.32
CA SER A 651 -1.74 -36.85 -15.20
C SER A 651 -2.01 -35.58 -14.41
N ARG A 652 -2.68 -34.59 -15.02
CA ARG A 652 -3.00 -33.28 -14.43
C ARG A 652 -4.41 -33.20 -13.85
N VAL A 653 -5.32 -34.08 -14.28
CA VAL A 653 -6.75 -34.08 -13.86
C VAL A 653 -6.93 -34.03 -12.33
N PRO A 654 -6.20 -34.80 -11.50
CA PRO A 654 -6.41 -34.74 -10.04
C PRO A 654 -6.12 -33.37 -9.44
N ASN A 655 -5.03 -32.72 -9.87
CA ASN A 655 -4.66 -31.39 -9.41
C ASN A 655 -5.57 -30.31 -10.00
N ALA A 656 -6.03 -30.46 -11.24
CA ALA A 656 -6.99 -29.55 -11.86
C ALA A 656 -8.33 -29.57 -11.10
N ILE A 657 -8.86 -30.75 -10.75
CA ILE A 657 -10.07 -30.88 -9.92
C ILE A 657 -9.86 -30.21 -8.57
N LYS A 658 -8.73 -30.49 -7.91
CA LYS A 658 -8.41 -29.91 -6.60
C LYS A 658 -8.37 -28.39 -6.65
N LEU A 659 -7.65 -27.82 -7.63
CA LEU A 659 -7.57 -26.38 -7.82
C LEU A 659 -8.94 -25.75 -8.08
N LEU A 660 -9.73 -26.31 -8.98
CA LEU A 660 -11.06 -25.81 -9.30
C LEU A 660 -12.03 -25.89 -8.11
N GLN A 661 -11.95 -26.96 -7.29
CA GLN A 661 -12.74 -27.08 -6.07
C GLN A 661 -12.38 -26.00 -5.04
N PHE A 662 -11.09 -25.76 -4.81
CA PHE A 662 -10.66 -24.71 -3.90
C PHE A 662 -11.06 -23.32 -4.42
N LEU A 663 -10.94 -23.07 -5.72
CA LEU A 663 -11.36 -21.80 -6.31
C LEU A 663 -12.87 -21.58 -6.22
N ALA A 664 -13.68 -22.61 -6.50
CA ALA A 664 -15.14 -22.50 -6.47
C ALA A 664 -15.72 -22.43 -5.05
N LEU A 665 -15.10 -23.11 -4.08
CA LEU A 665 -15.60 -23.18 -2.70
C LEU A 665 -14.97 -22.16 -1.76
N SER A 666 -14.00 -21.38 -2.22
CA SER A 666 -13.40 -20.34 -1.40
C SER A 666 -14.32 -19.13 -1.33
N ASN A 667 -14.62 -18.68 -0.11
CA ASN A 667 -15.41 -17.46 0.13
C ASN A 667 -14.67 -16.17 -0.29
N ARG A 668 -13.46 -16.29 -0.85
CA ARG A 668 -12.60 -15.19 -1.29
C ARG A 668 -11.66 -15.65 -2.41
N PRO A 669 -11.12 -14.74 -3.22
CA PRO A 669 -10.01 -15.04 -4.11
C PRO A 669 -8.82 -15.64 -3.35
N LEU A 670 -8.11 -16.58 -4.00
CA LEU A 670 -6.93 -17.27 -3.46
C LEU A 670 -5.65 -16.70 -4.09
N SER A 671 -4.60 -16.57 -3.29
CA SER A 671 -3.29 -16.13 -3.82
C SER A 671 -2.56 -17.24 -4.56
N LEU A 672 -1.58 -16.89 -5.38
CA LEU A 672 -0.77 -17.88 -6.10
C LEU A 672 -0.11 -18.88 -5.16
N ARG A 673 0.48 -18.39 -4.07
CA ARG A 673 1.10 -19.25 -3.03
C ARG A 673 0.10 -20.17 -2.36
N GLU A 674 -1.12 -19.69 -2.09
CA GLU A 674 -2.17 -20.54 -1.53
C GLU A 674 -2.51 -21.66 -2.50
N LEU A 675 -2.56 -21.38 -3.80
CA LEU A 675 -2.81 -22.41 -4.81
C LEU A 675 -1.64 -23.38 -5.00
N VAL A 676 -0.39 -22.92 -4.82
CA VAL A 676 0.80 -23.80 -4.76
C VAL A 676 0.65 -24.79 -3.60
N ASP A 677 0.22 -24.29 -2.44
CA ASP A 677 0.00 -25.11 -1.26
C ASP A 677 -1.21 -26.06 -1.42
N VAL A 678 -2.26 -25.65 -2.14
CA VAL A 678 -3.39 -26.51 -2.48
C VAL A 678 -2.93 -27.73 -3.28
N VAL A 679 -2.08 -27.54 -4.30
CA VAL A 679 -1.56 -28.66 -5.11
C VAL A 679 -0.78 -29.65 -4.24
N ALA A 680 0.03 -29.14 -3.32
CA ALA A 680 0.83 -29.88 -2.35
C ALA A 680 0.03 -30.60 -1.24
N THR A 681 -1.30 -30.39 -1.17
CA THR A 681 -2.15 -30.95 -0.11
C THR A 681 -2.92 -32.18 -0.59
N ASP A 682 -2.80 -33.33 0.08
CA ASP A 682 -3.67 -34.51 -0.12
C ASP A 682 -4.26 -35.00 1.21
N PRO A 683 -5.53 -34.68 1.50
CA PRO A 683 -6.16 -34.99 2.78
C PRO A 683 -6.36 -36.50 3.02
N ASN A 684 -6.17 -37.36 2.02
CA ASN A 684 -6.34 -38.81 2.13
C ASN A 684 -5.03 -39.56 2.45
N THR A 685 -3.92 -38.84 2.56
CA THR A 685 -2.59 -39.44 2.82
C THR A 685 -2.17 -39.26 4.28
N SER A 686 -1.18 -40.06 4.71
CA SER A 686 -0.60 -39.97 6.06
C SER A 686 0.16 -38.67 6.30
N ILE A 687 0.57 -37.96 5.23
CA ILE A 687 1.23 -36.66 5.29
C ILE A 687 0.37 -35.71 4.45
N PRO A 688 -0.63 -35.05 5.05
CA PRO A 688 -1.63 -34.29 4.31
C PRO A 688 -1.09 -33.11 3.50
N PHE A 689 0.13 -32.66 3.80
CA PHE A 689 0.81 -31.56 3.14
C PHE A 689 2.27 -31.94 2.88
N ASP A 690 2.64 -31.99 1.60
CA ASP A 690 3.98 -32.35 1.14
C ASP A 690 4.67 -31.13 0.54
N ILE A 691 5.70 -30.60 1.21
CA ILE A 691 6.46 -29.43 0.75
C ILE A 691 7.12 -29.69 -0.61
N GLU A 692 7.57 -30.91 -0.86
CA GLU A 692 8.19 -31.30 -2.14
C GLU A 692 7.14 -31.44 -3.26
N GLY A 693 5.85 -31.52 -2.90
CA GLY A 693 4.72 -31.54 -3.83
C GLY A 693 4.31 -30.17 -4.37
N ARG A 694 4.99 -29.08 -3.96
CA ARG A 694 4.73 -27.72 -4.44
C ARG A 694 5.11 -27.59 -5.92
N ALA A 695 4.24 -26.95 -6.70
CA ALA A 695 4.52 -26.61 -8.08
C ALA A 695 5.62 -25.54 -8.17
N ALA A 696 6.68 -25.80 -8.95
CA ALA A 696 7.79 -24.88 -9.17
C ALA A 696 8.11 -24.78 -10.68
N PRO A 697 8.17 -23.55 -11.26
CA PRO A 697 7.86 -22.27 -10.62
C PRO A 697 6.34 -22.08 -10.33
N PRO A 698 5.96 -21.19 -9.39
CA PRO A 698 4.57 -21.06 -8.90
C PRO A 698 3.50 -20.78 -9.98
N ASP A 699 3.86 -20.06 -11.02
CA ASP A 699 3.02 -19.70 -12.16
C ASP A 699 2.64 -20.91 -13.03
N THR A 700 3.36 -22.04 -12.92
CA THR A 700 3.02 -23.29 -13.61
C THR A 700 1.65 -23.85 -13.24
N ILE A 701 1.06 -23.38 -12.14
CA ILE A 701 -0.27 -23.79 -11.68
C ILE A 701 -1.36 -23.50 -12.71
N VAL A 702 -1.21 -22.41 -13.46
CA VAL A 702 -2.12 -22.05 -14.57
C VAL A 702 -2.16 -23.17 -15.61
N GLY A 703 -1.05 -23.89 -15.79
CA GLY A 703 -0.94 -25.03 -16.71
C GLY A 703 -1.73 -26.28 -16.31
N TYR A 704 -2.29 -26.36 -15.09
CA TYR A 704 -3.19 -27.45 -14.69
C TYR A 704 -4.62 -27.27 -15.21
N CYS A 705 -5.09 -26.03 -15.29
CA CYS A 705 -6.50 -25.73 -15.62
C CYS A 705 -6.66 -24.97 -16.96
N SER A 706 -5.60 -24.85 -17.75
CA SER A 706 -5.63 -24.19 -19.07
C SER A 706 -6.27 -22.79 -18.99
N SER A 707 -7.09 -22.39 -19.97
CA SER A 707 -7.77 -21.09 -20.03
C SER A 707 -8.95 -20.91 -19.07
N LEU A 708 -9.20 -21.85 -18.13
CA LEU A 708 -10.30 -21.75 -17.16
C LEU A 708 -10.05 -20.78 -16.00
N ILE A 709 -8.78 -20.43 -15.78
CA ILE A 709 -8.37 -19.56 -14.67
C ILE A 709 -7.52 -18.43 -15.24
N ARG A 710 -7.71 -17.22 -14.74
CA ARG A 710 -6.95 -16.04 -15.15
C ARG A 710 -6.25 -15.39 -13.96
N LEU A 711 -4.99 -15.00 -14.17
CA LEU A 711 -4.24 -14.19 -13.22
C LEU A 711 -4.70 -12.72 -13.28
N THR A 712 -5.04 -12.16 -12.12
CA THR A 712 -5.34 -10.74 -11.89
C THR A 712 -4.15 -10.11 -11.15
N GLY A 713 -3.73 -8.92 -11.56
CA GLY A 713 -2.57 -8.22 -11.00
C GLY A 713 -2.80 -7.57 -9.63
N GLN A 714 -3.82 -8.00 -8.88
CA GLN A 714 -4.05 -7.52 -7.52
C GLN A 714 -3.24 -8.37 -6.54
N THR A 715 -2.70 -7.76 -5.48
CA THR A 715 -2.06 -8.47 -4.37
C THR A 715 -2.99 -8.41 -3.17
N VAL A 716 -3.59 -9.53 -2.78
CA VAL A 716 -4.44 -9.57 -1.59
C VAL A 716 -3.60 -9.84 -0.34
N LYS A 717 -3.45 -8.83 0.54
CA LYS A 717 -2.76 -8.99 1.84
C LYS A 717 -3.76 -9.47 2.90
N TYR A 718 -3.56 -10.69 3.39
CA TYR A 718 -4.40 -11.25 4.46
C TYR A 718 -3.84 -10.97 5.86
N LYS A 719 -4.69 -10.46 6.76
CA LYS A 719 -4.43 -10.53 8.20
C LYS A 719 -4.82 -11.94 8.67
N GLN A 720 -3.87 -12.72 9.19
CA GLN A 720 -4.23 -13.94 9.89
C GLN A 720 -5.13 -13.57 11.09
N PRO A 721 -6.29 -14.22 11.27
CA PRO A 721 -7.04 -14.07 12.51
C PRO A 721 -6.15 -14.58 13.65
N TYR A 722 -5.94 -13.74 14.65
CA TYR A 722 -5.26 -14.09 15.91
C TYR A 722 -5.82 -15.43 16.42
N LYS A 723 -5.06 -16.52 16.26
CA LYS A 723 -5.32 -17.74 17.01
C LYS A 723 -4.95 -17.45 18.45
N GLN A 724 -5.93 -17.37 19.34
CA GLN A 724 -5.64 -17.55 20.76
C GLN A 724 -4.97 -18.92 20.94
N PRO A 725 -3.88 -19.01 21.71
CA PRO A 725 -3.23 -20.29 21.96
C PRO A 725 -4.19 -21.16 22.77
N GLY A 726 -4.82 -22.13 22.11
CA GLY A 726 -5.49 -23.24 22.79
C GLY A 726 -4.45 -24.13 23.48
N PRO A 727 -4.83 -24.84 24.55
CA PRO A 727 -3.89 -25.65 25.32
C PRO A 727 -3.34 -26.78 24.44
N ALA A 728 -2.01 -26.91 24.44
CA ALA A 728 -1.29 -27.93 23.69
C ALA A 728 -1.74 -29.34 24.15
N SER A 729 -2.43 -30.07 23.28
CA SER A 729 -2.51 -31.52 23.38
C SER A 729 -1.33 -32.11 22.61
N ALA A 730 -0.44 -32.76 23.38
CA ALA A 730 0.72 -33.46 22.87
C ALA A 730 0.31 -34.64 21.97
N PHE A 731 0.92 -34.72 20.79
CA PHE A 731 1.15 -35.98 20.11
C PHE A 731 2.67 -36.17 19.97
N PRO A 732 3.24 -37.29 20.46
CA PRO A 732 4.66 -37.59 20.34
C PRO A 732 4.93 -38.39 19.04
N TYR A 733 6.21 -38.40 18.61
CA TYR A 733 6.83 -38.98 17.40
C TYR A 733 6.90 -38.04 16.19
N ALA A 734 8.03 -37.81 15.52
CA ALA A 734 9.37 -38.39 15.61
C ALA A 734 10.41 -37.36 15.10
N SER A 735 11.63 -37.54 15.58
CA SER A 735 12.83 -36.76 15.29
C SER A 735 13.39 -36.97 13.87
N SER A 736 14.32 -36.07 13.52
CA SER A 736 15.44 -36.21 12.59
C SER A 736 15.16 -36.15 11.08
N VAL A 737 15.28 -34.95 10.50
CA VAL A 737 15.82 -34.70 9.15
C VAL A 737 16.60 -33.36 9.18
N GLU A 738 17.85 -33.37 8.72
CA GLU A 738 18.71 -32.18 8.53
C GLU A 738 18.19 -31.27 7.40
N PRO A 739 18.35 -29.94 7.45
CA PRO A 739 17.93 -29.07 6.35
C PRO A 739 18.98 -29.00 5.23
N VAL A 740 18.52 -29.22 3.99
CA VAL A 740 19.21 -28.96 2.71
C VAL A 740 18.92 -27.50 2.28
N PRO A 741 19.81 -26.78 1.56
CA PRO A 741 19.81 -25.32 1.48
C PRO A 741 18.74 -24.77 0.52
N LYS A 742 18.18 -23.60 0.88
CA LYS A 742 17.19 -22.86 0.09
C LYS A 742 17.88 -22.12 -1.06
N SER A 743 17.43 -22.39 -2.28
CA SER A 743 17.62 -21.54 -3.45
C SER A 743 16.60 -20.40 -3.44
N ASP A 744 17.07 -19.17 -3.57
CA ASP A 744 16.26 -17.97 -3.73
C ASP A 744 15.65 -17.89 -5.13
N ASP A 745 14.35 -17.64 -5.19
CA ASP A 745 13.70 -17.11 -6.41
C ASP A 745 12.55 -16.19 -5.99
N ALA A 746 12.82 -14.88 -6.01
CA ALA A 746 11.87 -13.82 -5.67
C ALA A 746 11.19 -13.29 -6.95
N GLY A 747 10.14 -13.97 -7.39
CA GLY A 747 9.24 -13.51 -8.44
C GLY A 747 8.01 -12.76 -7.89
N SER A 748 7.69 -11.62 -8.47
CA SER A 748 6.48 -10.82 -8.22
C SER A 748 5.19 -11.66 -8.33
N GLU A 749 4.37 -11.69 -7.27
CA GLU A 749 3.16 -12.52 -7.18
C GLU A 749 1.96 -11.97 -7.96
N LEU A 750 1.22 -12.88 -8.63
CA LEU A 750 0.03 -12.65 -9.45
C LEU A 750 -1.10 -13.56 -8.93
N ASP A 751 -2.33 -13.08 -8.68
CA ASP A 751 -3.42 -13.86 -8.02
C ASP A 751 -4.44 -14.44 -9.03
N LEU A 752 -5.14 -15.55 -8.76
CA LEU A 752 -6.02 -16.26 -9.71
C LEU A 752 -7.53 -16.14 -9.37
N GLU A 753 -8.38 -15.83 -10.37
CA GLU A 753 -9.86 -15.93 -10.28
C GLU A 753 -10.43 -16.98 -11.27
N ALA A 754 -11.51 -17.65 -10.88
CA ALA A 754 -12.28 -18.57 -11.74
C ALA A 754 -13.34 -17.82 -12.57
N GLY A 755 -13.61 -18.29 -13.79
CA GLY A 755 -14.65 -17.71 -14.67
C GLY A 755 -16.06 -17.85 -14.11
N SER A 756 -16.89 -16.81 -14.28
CA SER A 756 -18.20 -16.56 -13.64
C SER A 756 -19.37 -17.52 -13.97
N GLU A 757 -19.11 -18.74 -14.44
CA GLU A 757 -20.15 -19.73 -14.80
C GLU A 757 -20.09 -21.06 -14.02
N THR A 758 -19.02 -21.34 -13.27
CA THR A 758 -18.86 -22.63 -12.58
C THR A 758 -19.85 -22.86 -11.44
N ASP A 759 -20.39 -21.80 -10.85
CA ASP A 759 -21.30 -21.90 -9.69
C ASP A 759 -22.74 -22.31 -10.04
N SER A 760 -23.15 -22.19 -11.31
CA SER A 760 -24.55 -22.49 -11.72
C SER A 760 -24.78 -23.91 -12.23
N LEU A 761 -23.71 -24.63 -12.61
CA LEU A 761 -23.78 -25.95 -13.24
C LEU A 761 -24.02 -27.11 -12.26
N LEU A 762 -23.84 -26.90 -10.95
CA LEU A 762 -23.95 -27.98 -9.95
C LEU A 762 -25.38 -28.23 -9.41
N CYS A 763 -26.39 -27.48 -9.85
CA CYS A 763 -27.76 -27.59 -9.29
C CYS A 763 -28.90 -27.91 -10.27
N LYS A 764 -28.69 -28.17 -11.56
CA LYS A 764 -29.80 -28.56 -12.47
C LYS A 764 -29.37 -29.63 -13.47
N GLY A 765 -29.86 -30.86 -13.28
CA GLY A 765 -29.71 -31.91 -14.30
C GLY A 765 -30.07 -33.33 -13.85
N ILE A 766 -31.33 -33.60 -13.48
CA ILE A 766 -31.87 -34.97 -13.52
C ILE A 766 -33.16 -34.95 -14.33
N SER A 767 -33.05 -35.24 -15.63
CA SER A 767 -34.14 -35.84 -16.39
C SER A 767 -33.57 -36.83 -17.39
N THR A 768 -34.13 -38.03 -17.38
CA THR A 768 -33.64 -39.25 -18.01
C THR A 768 -33.96 -39.31 -19.49
N SER A 769 -33.00 -39.63 -20.36
CA SER A 769 -33.24 -40.57 -21.48
C SER A 769 -31.93 -41.16 -22.01
N SER A 770 -32.01 -42.44 -22.35
CA SER A 770 -30.92 -43.38 -22.63
C SER A 770 -30.47 -43.39 -24.09
N SER A 771 -29.16 -43.26 -24.35
CA SER A 771 -28.47 -44.04 -25.40
C SER A 771 -26.95 -44.01 -25.19
N GLN A 772 -26.35 -45.20 -25.17
CA GLN A 772 -24.93 -45.44 -24.84
C GLN A 772 -23.98 -44.97 -25.96
N ARG A 773 -22.99 -44.14 -25.63
CA ARG A 773 -21.61 -44.19 -26.19
C ARG A 773 -20.59 -43.82 -25.11
N ASN A 774 -19.45 -44.50 -25.14
CA ASN A 774 -18.39 -44.54 -24.12
C ASN A 774 -17.92 -43.15 -23.64
N ALA A 775 -18.03 -42.90 -22.32
CA ALA A 775 -17.48 -41.76 -21.61
C ALA A 775 -16.65 -42.22 -20.39
N LEU A 776 -15.68 -41.39 -19.99
CA LEU A 776 -14.79 -41.55 -18.83
C LEU A 776 -15.58 -41.80 -17.53
N PRO A 777 -15.03 -42.55 -16.54
CA PRO A 777 -15.73 -42.85 -15.30
C PRO A 777 -15.98 -41.57 -14.48
N GLY A 778 -17.20 -41.44 -13.98
CA GLY A 778 -17.77 -40.23 -13.39
C GLY A 778 -17.08 -39.70 -12.12
N ILE A 779 -17.31 -38.41 -11.90
CA ILE A 779 -16.72 -37.51 -10.89
C ILE A 779 -17.20 -37.78 -9.45
N PHE A 780 -17.93 -38.86 -9.17
CA PHE A 780 -18.25 -39.27 -7.80
C PHE A 780 -18.20 -40.81 -7.66
N PRO A 781 -17.44 -41.37 -6.70
CA PRO A 781 -17.50 -42.79 -6.44
C PRO A 781 -18.85 -43.17 -5.81
N ASN A 782 -19.50 -44.16 -6.41
CA ASN A 782 -20.59 -44.92 -5.82
C ASN A 782 -20.14 -45.58 -4.51
N THR A 783 -20.43 -44.95 -3.38
CA THR A 783 -20.53 -45.64 -2.08
C THR A 783 -21.94 -45.48 -1.57
N GLY A 784 -22.76 -46.50 -1.84
CA GLY A 784 -24.01 -46.69 -1.15
C GLY A 784 -23.77 -46.89 0.35
N SER A 785 -24.71 -46.37 1.14
CA SER A 785 -24.84 -46.58 2.59
C SER A 785 -23.75 -45.92 3.45
N LYS A 786 -24.00 -44.65 3.81
CA LYS A 786 -23.75 -43.98 5.11
C LYS A 786 -23.42 -42.48 4.91
N CYS A 787 -24.40 -41.69 4.51
CA CYS A 787 -24.41 -40.23 4.68
C CYS A 787 -25.82 -39.77 5.09
N TYR A 788 -26.38 -40.41 6.12
CA TYR A 788 -27.36 -39.79 7.01
C TYR A 788 -26.58 -39.54 8.30
N ASP A 789 -26.02 -38.34 8.50
CA ASP A 789 -25.57 -37.75 9.78
C ASP A 789 -24.62 -36.53 9.64
N CYS A 790 -24.71 -35.73 8.56
CA CYS A 790 -24.06 -34.41 8.49
C CYS A 790 -25.03 -33.26 8.17
N PHE A 791 -26.30 -33.39 8.54
CA PHE A 791 -27.27 -32.30 8.59
C PHE A 791 -27.80 -32.17 10.01
N ASN A 792 -26.98 -31.61 10.91
CA ASN A 792 -27.42 -31.08 12.20
C ASN A 792 -26.27 -30.28 12.84
N MET A 793 -25.94 -29.12 12.28
CA MET A 793 -25.14 -28.14 13.02
C MET A 793 -25.39 -26.68 12.61
N PHE A 794 -26.63 -26.30 12.30
CA PHE A 794 -27.05 -24.89 12.39
C PHE A 794 -28.49 -24.84 12.90
N GLY A 795 -28.62 -24.67 14.22
CA GLY A 795 -29.91 -24.47 14.86
C GLY A 795 -30.50 -23.13 14.47
N LEU A 796 -31.61 -23.17 13.72
CA LEU A 796 -32.64 -22.16 13.77
C LEU A 796 -33.99 -22.87 13.89
N SER A 797 -34.62 -22.65 15.05
CA SER A 797 -36.02 -22.93 15.33
C SER A 797 -36.89 -22.08 14.39
N MET A 798 -37.84 -22.72 13.71
CA MET A 798 -39.12 -22.08 13.38
C MET A 798 -40.25 -23.10 13.47
N ASP A 799 -41.22 -22.77 14.34
CA ASP A 799 -42.55 -23.35 14.35
C ASP A 799 -43.21 -23.21 12.98
N ALA A 800 -43.74 -24.31 12.44
CA ALA A 800 -44.67 -24.30 11.31
C ALA A 800 -45.94 -25.08 11.68
N PRO A 801 -47.14 -24.57 11.34
CA PRO A 801 -48.41 -25.19 11.69
C PRO A 801 -48.66 -26.48 10.90
N LYS A 802 -49.19 -27.47 11.60
CA LYS A 802 -49.66 -28.77 11.08
C LYS A 802 -50.79 -28.60 10.06
N LEU A 803 -50.76 -29.39 8.98
CA LEU A 803 -51.90 -30.05 8.32
C LEU A 803 -51.35 -31.07 7.27
N PRO A 804 -52.09 -32.14 6.92
CA PRO A 804 -51.62 -33.51 7.10
C PRO A 804 -51.42 -34.31 5.81
N LEU A 805 -50.65 -35.37 5.96
CA LEU A 805 -50.49 -36.51 5.05
C LEU A 805 -51.82 -37.08 4.51
N ALA A 806 -51.86 -37.34 3.20
CA ALA A 806 -52.60 -38.45 2.57
C ALA A 806 -51.83 -38.84 1.29
N GLN A 807 -51.05 -39.92 1.35
CA GLN A 807 -51.35 -41.26 0.80
C GLN A 807 -51.30 -41.37 -0.74
N ALA A 808 -50.20 -41.99 -1.19
CA ALA A 808 -50.08 -43.00 -2.25
C ALA A 808 -51.13 -43.02 -3.38
N HIS A 809 -50.65 -42.77 -4.61
CA HIS A 809 -50.44 -43.82 -5.60
C HIS A 809 -49.48 -43.37 -6.71
#